data_AF-A0A839RM00-F1
#
_entry.id   AF-A0A839RM00-F1
#
_cell.length_a   1.000
_cell.length_b   1.000
_cell.length_c   1.000
_cell.angle_alpha   90.00
_cell.angle_beta   90.00
_cell.angle_gamma   90.00
#
_symmetry.space_group_name_H-M   'P 1'
#
loop_
_entity.id
_entity.type
_entity.pdbx_description
1 polymer ?
#
loop_
_entity_poly.entity_id
_entity_poly.type
_entity_poly.pdbx_seq_one_letter_code
_entity_poly.pdbx_strand_id
1 'polypeptide(L)'
;MTSSTSVPAPARRTRGRSKTANWRRPEQVAVIALELDVSADSVMRRRVEQHWSAVFRLRRALQRDARNACTAYLAAHRERETGYKAVLARLGLSRKGVEARAKTHAEDSGWMRDHLTKATGLHVADEVWETCDRFLFPDRTGKRFGTPQIGSWWNFARIPGRARSHTKTQPTWETYRLVGTLQGHLDTYSTTPGLSVDQAIVAAAGASVLTQPKHLTAPSRPPRTWWDHTGALAVVYTGLPGGDLVLPVRLPQGAGQWPRLAHFLADPNLWHKIDLVRVRDRHAPGGWRYQAHLVILGHGWTSPAVAAARAAAPLDRCAGVDGNVSNIAIASFPNPGDYSGVVLTSRVTITGEQRAVTEREAHKARGRQRALDRSRRANNTSQYRLSRKQRARAQRRAAAGLEPKQVTTPGGARHANGAGVPKRAYRRDALSRRYQQIRADHAAASAAAAHRKACYARDTARAIVATHGPNLVTEDVSIRTWALRWGRGIAAFSPGIMLAALTAECETAGGRMSKASTWTTALSQHCVCGARAKKALSQRTHSCGVCGFSGDRDIVSALLAATVTHGACGKDGTPDPKTAYINHAVRVHAHQLVTAGHVQNIPVTGNESPVGTAQQEGPDRSTVHHNPTPAVLAIGEDGSHTVAPAGQGERPALSRNRPHRQQSRTRGWRWGRRRNRRTSHTPTKHESAHADL
;
A
#
# COMPACT_ATOMS: atom_id res chain seq x y z
N MET A 1 9.92 79.43 -5.54
CA MET A 1 9.43 78.18 -4.91
C MET A 1 8.12 77.80 -5.59
N THR A 2 8.14 76.80 -6.47
CA THR A 2 6.94 76.20 -7.08
C THR A 2 7.11 74.69 -6.99
N SER A 3 6.34 74.12 -6.08
CA SER A 3 6.35 72.70 -5.71
C SER A 3 5.70 71.86 -6.81
N SER A 4 6.44 70.89 -7.36
CA SER A 4 5.88 69.84 -8.20
C SER A 4 5.42 68.67 -7.34
N THR A 5 4.10 68.49 -7.28
CA THR A 5 3.41 67.47 -6.51
C THR A 5 3.57 66.10 -7.17
N SER A 6 4.25 65.17 -6.50
CA SER A 6 4.37 63.78 -6.95
C SER A 6 3.03 63.04 -6.79
N VAL A 7 2.48 62.51 -7.87
CA VAL A 7 1.27 61.67 -7.85
C VAL A 7 1.59 60.32 -7.17
N PRO A 8 0.86 59.90 -6.11
CA PRO A 8 1.10 58.64 -5.45
C PRO A 8 0.62 57.46 -6.32
N ALA A 9 1.43 56.41 -6.40
CA ALA A 9 1.09 55.17 -7.10
C ALA A 9 -0.20 54.54 -6.53
N PRO A 10 -1.10 53.98 -7.37
CA PRO A 10 -2.38 53.46 -6.91
C PRO A 10 -2.17 52.29 -5.94
N ALA A 11 -2.85 52.38 -4.79
CA ALA A 11 -2.84 51.35 -3.76
C ALA A 11 -3.26 49.99 -4.34
N ARG A 12 -2.44 48.96 -4.07
CA ARG A 12 -2.73 47.57 -4.41
C ARG A 12 -4.10 47.19 -3.86
N ARG A 13 -5.07 46.90 -4.74
CA ARG A 13 -6.34 46.27 -4.38
C ARG A 13 -6.09 44.93 -3.69
N THR A 14 -6.09 44.91 -2.36
CA THR A 14 -6.13 43.67 -1.59
C THR A 14 -7.56 43.17 -1.54
N ARG A 15 -7.81 41.98 -2.09
CA ARG A 15 -9.12 41.31 -2.03
C ARG A 15 -9.51 41.14 -0.56
N GLY A 16 -10.61 41.76 -0.13
CA GLY A 16 -11.13 41.63 1.23
C GLY A 16 -11.45 40.18 1.59
N ARG A 17 -11.57 39.88 2.89
CA ARG A 17 -11.96 38.54 3.38
C ARG A 17 -13.31 38.15 2.76
N SER A 18 -13.35 36.96 2.16
CA SER A 18 -14.58 36.38 1.61
C SER A 18 -15.66 36.31 2.70
N LYS A 19 -16.84 36.89 2.43
CA LYS A 19 -18.00 36.83 3.33
C LYS A 19 -18.76 35.49 3.25
N THR A 20 -18.46 34.65 2.26
CA THR A 20 -19.06 33.32 2.11
C THR A 20 -18.24 32.25 2.83
N ALA A 21 -18.93 31.29 3.45
CA ALA A 21 -18.30 30.14 4.08
C ALA A 21 -17.40 29.41 3.06
N ASN A 22 -16.16 29.13 3.45
CA ASN A 22 -15.24 28.38 2.59
C ASN A 22 -15.81 26.99 2.33
N TRP A 23 -15.87 26.59 1.05
CA TRP A 23 -16.23 25.23 0.68
C TRP A 23 -15.36 24.23 1.45
N ARG A 24 -16.01 23.28 2.13
CA ARG A 24 -15.35 22.20 2.85
C ARG A 24 -15.54 20.90 2.09
N ARG A 25 -14.43 20.19 1.90
CA ARG A 25 -14.45 18.86 1.33
C ARG A 25 -15.17 17.89 2.30
N PRO A 26 -16.08 17.03 1.81
CA PRO A 26 -16.64 15.94 2.59
C PRO A 26 -15.53 15.06 3.20
N GLU A 27 -15.81 14.46 4.36
CA GLU A 27 -14.85 13.59 5.03
C GLU A 27 -14.56 12.33 4.21
N GLN A 28 -15.60 11.76 3.60
CA GLN A 28 -15.49 10.55 2.80
C GLN A 28 -15.15 10.85 1.35
N VAL A 29 -14.13 10.17 0.85
CA VAL A 29 -13.73 10.18 -0.54
C VAL A 29 -13.32 8.79 -0.98
N ALA A 30 -13.53 8.51 -2.26
CA ALA A 30 -13.12 7.25 -2.87
C ALA A 30 -12.32 7.52 -4.14
N VAL A 31 -11.58 6.50 -4.59
CA VAL A 31 -10.76 6.57 -5.79
C VAL A 31 -11.07 5.38 -6.68
N ILE A 32 -11.31 5.64 -7.96
CA ILE A 32 -11.30 4.64 -9.03
C ILE A 32 -10.07 4.86 -9.92
N ALA A 33 -9.39 3.78 -10.27
CA ALA A 33 -8.31 3.81 -11.25
C ALA A 33 -8.90 3.50 -12.64
N LEU A 34 -8.82 4.46 -13.55
CA LEU A 34 -9.28 4.35 -14.93
C LEU A 34 -8.07 4.13 -15.84
N GLU A 35 -8.05 3.05 -16.61
CA GLU A 35 -6.97 2.81 -17.58
C GLU A 35 -7.07 3.79 -18.75
N LEU A 36 -5.93 4.31 -19.21
CA LEU A 36 -5.85 5.26 -20.31
C LEU A 36 -5.21 4.59 -21.52
N ASP A 37 -5.94 4.53 -22.63
CA ASP A 37 -5.45 3.92 -23.86
C ASP A 37 -4.68 4.95 -24.70
N VAL A 38 -3.36 4.80 -24.71
CA VAL A 38 -2.43 5.58 -25.57
C VAL A 38 -1.73 4.69 -26.59
N SER A 39 -2.27 3.49 -26.83
CA SER A 39 -1.59 2.48 -27.65
C SER A 39 -1.79 2.72 -29.15
N ALA A 40 -2.97 3.23 -29.53
CA ALA A 40 -3.35 3.49 -30.92
C ALA A 40 -2.59 4.68 -31.54
N ASP A 41 -2.48 5.77 -30.79
CA ASP A 41 -1.91 7.02 -31.27
C ASP A 41 -0.48 7.21 -30.75
N SER A 42 0.49 6.91 -31.63
CA SER A 42 1.91 7.05 -31.31
C SER A 42 2.36 8.50 -31.07
N VAL A 43 1.69 9.47 -31.68
CA VAL A 43 1.96 10.91 -31.50
C VAL A 43 1.47 11.34 -30.13
N MET A 44 0.22 11.01 -29.78
CA MET A 44 -0.34 11.30 -28.45
C MET A 44 0.49 10.64 -27.35
N ARG A 45 0.90 9.37 -27.53
CA ARG A 45 1.79 8.68 -26.59
C ARG A 45 3.09 9.46 -26.36
N ARG A 46 3.76 9.89 -27.43
CA ARG A 46 5.01 10.67 -27.33
C ARG A 46 4.77 11.98 -26.57
N ARG A 47 3.65 12.67 -26.81
CA ARG A 47 3.29 13.90 -26.11
C ARG A 47 3.04 13.67 -24.61
N VAL A 48 2.37 12.58 -24.25
CA VAL A 48 2.22 12.15 -22.84
C VAL A 48 3.58 11.87 -22.21
N GLU A 49 4.47 11.16 -22.88
CA GLU A 49 5.83 10.88 -22.38
C GLU A 49 6.63 12.17 -22.15
N GLN A 50 6.51 13.15 -23.05
CA GLN A 50 7.14 14.47 -22.89
C GLN A 50 6.54 15.26 -21.73
N HIS A 51 5.22 15.21 -21.54
CA HIS A 51 4.56 15.76 -20.35
C HIS A 51 5.15 15.18 -19.06
N TRP A 52 5.28 13.85 -18.97
CA TRP A 52 5.93 13.19 -17.83
C TRP A 52 7.39 13.63 -17.64
N SER A 53 8.15 13.73 -18.73
CA SER A 53 9.55 14.17 -18.71
C SER A 53 9.70 15.59 -18.17
N ALA A 54 8.88 16.53 -18.67
CA ALA A 54 8.86 17.93 -18.24
C ALA A 54 8.52 18.06 -16.75
N VAL A 55 7.43 17.43 -16.32
CA VAL A 55 7.00 17.47 -14.90
C VAL A 55 8.05 16.84 -13.99
N PHE A 56 8.68 15.73 -14.39
CA PHE A 56 9.76 15.12 -13.60
C PHE A 56 10.97 16.03 -13.45
N ARG A 57 11.41 16.66 -14.55
CA ARG A 57 12.57 17.56 -14.54
C ARG A 57 12.29 18.79 -13.67
N LEU A 58 11.10 19.38 -13.78
CA LEU A 58 10.64 20.46 -12.91
C LEU A 58 10.65 20.03 -11.43
N ARG A 59 10.00 18.91 -11.11
CA ARG A 59 9.97 18.36 -9.74
C ARG A 59 11.38 18.15 -9.19
N ARG A 60 12.28 17.59 -9.99
CA ARG A 60 13.65 17.30 -9.57
C ARG A 60 14.46 18.57 -9.33
N ALA A 61 14.25 19.62 -10.13
CA ALA A 61 14.85 20.93 -9.90
C ALA A 61 14.36 21.53 -8.58
N LEU A 62 13.04 21.56 -8.37
CA LEU A 62 12.42 22.04 -7.12
C LEU A 62 12.89 21.26 -5.89
N GLN A 63 13.02 19.94 -5.98
CA GLN A 63 13.52 19.11 -4.88
C GLN A 63 14.98 19.43 -4.52
N ARG A 64 15.81 19.81 -5.51
CA ARG A 64 17.19 20.24 -5.25
C ARG A 64 17.21 21.59 -4.56
N ASP A 65 16.44 22.55 -5.05
CA ASP A 65 16.33 23.89 -4.44
C ASP A 65 15.81 23.81 -3.02
N ALA A 66 14.76 23.02 -2.80
CA ALA A 66 14.17 22.74 -1.50
C ALA A 66 15.20 22.14 -0.54
N ARG A 67 15.95 21.13 -0.98
CA ARG A 67 16.99 20.49 -0.17
C ARG A 67 18.13 21.45 0.17
N ASN A 68 18.58 22.26 -0.79
CA ASN A 68 19.62 23.25 -0.60
C ASN A 68 19.16 24.33 0.40
N ALA A 69 17.95 24.86 0.22
CA ALA A 69 17.36 25.85 1.12
C ALA A 69 17.17 25.27 2.54
N CYS A 70 16.67 24.04 2.68
CA CYS A 70 16.55 23.37 3.97
C CYS A 70 17.91 23.14 4.66
N THR A 71 18.95 22.82 3.89
CA THR A 71 20.31 22.64 4.40
C THR A 71 20.90 23.98 4.86
N ALA A 72 20.72 25.03 4.06
CA ALA A 72 21.11 26.39 4.42
C ALA A 72 20.38 26.88 5.68
N TYR A 73 19.09 26.56 5.83
CA TYR A 73 18.33 26.87 7.04
C TYR A 73 18.90 26.19 8.28
N LEU A 74 19.38 24.94 8.18
CA LEU A 74 20.05 24.28 9.29
C LEU A 74 21.41 24.91 9.60
N ALA A 75 22.18 25.29 8.57
CA ALA A 75 23.50 25.91 8.72
C ALA A 75 23.43 27.29 9.40
N ALA A 76 22.37 28.07 9.12
CA ALA A 76 22.10 29.40 9.67
C ALA A 76 21.63 29.39 11.14
N HIS A 77 22.22 28.53 11.98
CA HIS A 77 21.81 28.35 13.37
C HIS A 77 21.85 29.65 14.18
N ARG A 78 22.89 30.49 14.01
CA ARG A 78 23.02 31.80 14.69
C ARG A 78 21.92 32.78 14.30
N GLU A 79 21.60 32.91 13.00
CA GLU A 79 20.52 33.77 12.53
C GLU A 79 19.13 33.29 13.00
N ARG A 80 18.96 31.98 13.21
CA ARG A 80 17.69 31.45 13.72
C ARG A 80 17.48 31.76 15.19
N GLU A 81 18.54 31.93 15.97
CA GLU A 81 18.45 32.35 17.37
C GLU A 81 17.93 33.78 17.49
N THR A 82 18.26 34.66 16.53
CA THR A 82 17.74 36.03 16.47
C THR A 82 16.35 36.11 15.84
N GLY A 83 16.04 35.26 14.85
CA GLY A 83 14.70 35.21 14.27
C GLY A 83 14.53 34.21 13.13
N TYR A 84 14.03 33.00 13.42
CA TYR A 84 13.87 31.94 12.41
C TYR A 84 12.97 32.32 11.22
N LYS A 85 11.95 33.18 11.41
CA LYS A 85 11.04 33.62 10.35
C LYS A 85 11.74 34.43 9.26
N ALA A 86 12.69 35.29 9.64
CA ALA A 86 13.49 36.06 8.69
C ALA A 86 14.37 35.14 7.83
N VAL A 87 14.96 34.12 8.44
CA VAL A 87 15.75 33.09 7.73
C VAL A 87 14.88 32.30 6.75
N LEU A 88 13.65 31.92 7.14
CA LEU A 88 12.70 31.26 6.23
C LEU A 88 12.36 32.15 5.03
N ALA A 89 12.07 33.42 5.26
CA ALA A 89 11.75 34.39 4.20
C ALA A 89 12.92 34.58 3.23
N ARG A 90 14.13 34.82 3.76
CA ARG A 90 15.37 34.97 2.98
C ARG A 90 15.67 33.75 2.10
N LEU A 91 15.43 32.55 2.64
CA LEU A 91 15.66 31.29 1.92
C LEU A 91 14.48 30.88 1.03
N GLY A 92 13.40 31.66 0.96
CA GLY A 92 12.20 31.33 0.21
C GLY A 92 11.52 30.04 0.68
N LEU A 93 11.71 29.64 1.94
CA LEU A 93 11.08 28.46 2.56
C LEU A 93 9.64 28.78 2.97
N SER A 94 8.79 28.92 1.97
CA SER A 94 7.34 29.01 2.09
C SER A 94 6.69 28.36 0.88
N ARG A 95 5.40 28.02 0.98
CA ARG A 95 4.60 27.55 -0.16
C ARG A 95 4.76 28.46 -1.39
N LYS A 96 4.54 29.76 -1.20
CA LYS A 96 4.67 30.77 -2.27
C LYS A 96 6.09 30.85 -2.84
N GLY A 97 7.12 30.67 -2.01
CA GLY A 97 8.51 30.67 -2.45
C GLY A 97 8.84 29.49 -3.38
N VAL A 98 8.36 28.29 -3.05
CA VAL A 98 8.54 27.11 -3.92
C VAL A 98 7.71 27.25 -5.20
N GLU A 99 6.50 27.78 -5.12
CA GLU A 99 5.66 28.10 -6.29
C GLU A 99 6.33 29.11 -7.24
N ALA A 100 6.96 30.16 -6.69
CA ALA A 100 7.70 31.15 -7.47
C ALA A 100 8.89 30.50 -8.20
N ARG A 101 9.67 29.65 -7.53
CA ARG A 101 10.76 28.89 -8.18
C ARG A 101 10.24 27.98 -9.30
N ALA A 102 9.08 27.36 -9.12
CA ALA A 102 8.50 26.49 -10.14
C ALA A 102 8.14 27.28 -11.40
N LYS A 103 7.62 28.49 -11.23
CA LYS A 103 7.36 29.42 -12.33
C LYS A 103 8.66 29.78 -13.06
N THR A 104 9.69 30.20 -12.33
CA THR A 104 11.01 30.53 -12.89
C THR A 104 11.61 29.35 -13.66
N HIS A 105 11.66 28.14 -13.08
CA HIS A 105 12.18 26.96 -13.79
C HIS A 105 11.42 26.64 -15.07
N ALA A 106 10.10 26.80 -15.08
CA ALA A 106 9.29 26.55 -16.26
C ALA A 106 9.53 27.63 -17.35
N GLU A 107 9.65 28.90 -16.95
CA GLU A 107 9.92 30.03 -17.86
C GLU A 107 11.34 29.96 -18.44
N ASP A 108 12.36 29.84 -17.60
CA ASP A 108 13.77 29.82 -18.01
C ASP A 108 14.11 28.60 -18.88
N SER A 109 13.37 27.50 -18.75
CA SER A 109 13.60 26.32 -19.57
C SER A 109 13.26 26.52 -21.05
N GLY A 110 12.33 27.43 -21.38
CA GLY A 110 11.75 27.59 -22.71
C GLY A 110 10.83 26.42 -23.14
N TRP A 111 11.35 25.19 -23.12
CA TRP A 111 10.68 24.00 -23.66
C TRP A 111 9.61 23.38 -22.75
N MET A 112 9.68 23.56 -21.42
CA MET A 112 8.72 22.89 -20.53
C MET A 112 7.28 23.36 -20.76
N ARG A 113 7.09 24.61 -21.19
CA ARG A 113 5.77 25.21 -21.44
C ARG A 113 5.03 24.55 -22.61
N ASP A 114 5.74 23.86 -23.49
CA ASP A 114 5.14 23.06 -24.57
C ASP A 114 4.48 21.77 -24.06
N HIS A 115 4.80 21.38 -22.83
CA HIS A 115 4.42 20.08 -22.28
C HIS A 115 3.75 20.17 -20.91
N LEU A 116 3.83 21.27 -20.17
CA LEU A 116 3.10 21.47 -18.93
C LEU A 116 2.51 22.88 -18.83
N THR A 117 1.40 23.00 -18.11
CA THR A 117 0.76 24.26 -17.79
C THR A 117 1.30 24.80 -16.48
N LYS A 118 1.11 26.10 -16.26
CA LYS A 118 1.43 26.77 -14.99
C LYS A 118 0.77 26.07 -13.81
N ALA A 119 -0.48 25.63 -13.94
CA ALA A 119 -1.20 24.93 -12.88
C ALA A 119 -0.47 23.65 -12.46
N THR A 120 -0.09 22.80 -13.41
CA THR A 120 0.69 21.59 -13.15
C THR A 120 1.99 21.89 -12.40
N GLY A 121 2.70 22.95 -12.79
CA GLY A 121 3.92 23.39 -12.09
C GLY A 121 3.68 23.78 -10.63
N LEU A 122 2.58 24.49 -10.34
CA LEU A 122 2.22 24.89 -8.97
C LEU A 122 1.85 23.69 -8.08
N HIS A 123 1.19 22.65 -8.62
CA HIS A 123 0.89 21.44 -7.83
C HIS A 123 2.11 20.62 -7.48
N VAL A 124 3.07 20.54 -8.40
CA VAL A 124 4.37 19.93 -8.12
C VAL A 124 5.11 20.73 -7.05
N ALA A 125 5.03 22.06 -7.08
CA ALA A 125 5.61 22.92 -6.06
C ALA A 125 4.98 22.68 -4.67
N ASP A 126 3.66 22.53 -4.60
CA ASP A 126 2.94 22.26 -3.36
C ASP A 126 3.36 20.90 -2.75
N GLU A 127 3.45 19.83 -3.54
CA GLU A 127 3.98 18.53 -3.07
C GLU A 127 5.41 18.65 -2.52
N VAL A 128 6.27 19.43 -3.18
CA VAL A 128 7.65 19.65 -2.72
C VAL A 128 7.64 20.47 -1.42
N TRP A 129 6.78 21.47 -1.31
CA TRP A 129 6.60 22.26 -0.09
C TRP A 129 6.14 21.39 1.08
N GLU A 130 5.17 20.48 0.91
CA GLU A 130 4.74 19.56 1.98
C GLU A 130 5.91 18.76 2.59
N THR A 131 6.90 18.37 1.76
CA THR A 131 8.09 17.67 2.27
C THR A 131 9.02 18.60 3.05
N CYS A 132 9.07 19.88 2.68
CA CYS A 132 9.83 20.89 3.43
C CYS A 132 9.14 21.19 4.76
N ASP A 133 7.83 21.41 4.73
CA ASP A 133 7.00 21.73 5.88
C ASP A 133 7.15 20.67 6.99
N ARG A 134 7.00 19.38 6.65
CA ARG A 134 7.18 18.27 7.60
C ARG A 134 8.61 18.12 8.13
N PHE A 135 9.60 18.62 7.41
CA PHE A 135 11.00 18.63 7.86
C PHE A 135 11.27 19.82 8.79
N LEU A 136 10.72 20.99 8.46
CA LEU A 136 10.92 22.24 9.18
C LEU A 136 10.13 22.30 10.48
N PHE A 137 8.93 21.70 10.51
CA PHE A 137 7.99 21.79 11.62
C PHE A 137 7.62 20.40 12.16
N PRO A 138 7.49 20.26 13.49
CA PRO A 138 7.06 19.01 14.09
C PRO A 138 5.57 18.74 13.80
N ASP A 139 5.21 17.48 13.70
CA ASP A 139 3.82 17.03 13.68
C ASP A 139 3.17 17.16 15.08
N ARG A 140 1.89 16.77 15.19
CA ARG A 140 1.12 16.79 16.44
C ARG A 140 1.76 15.94 17.56
N THR A 141 2.66 15.01 17.22
CA THR A 141 3.39 14.16 18.17
C THR A 141 4.77 14.72 18.53
N GLY A 142 5.10 15.92 18.04
CA GLY A 142 6.41 16.56 18.22
C GLY A 142 7.51 16.03 17.29
N LYS A 143 7.19 15.13 16.34
CA LYS A 143 8.17 14.47 15.46
C LYS A 143 8.29 15.21 14.14
N ARG A 144 9.54 15.33 13.65
CA ARG A 144 9.84 15.89 12.32
C ARG A 144 10.19 14.79 11.34
N PHE A 145 9.91 15.02 10.07
CA PHE A 145 10.38 14.16 8.99
C PHE A 145 11.85 14.40 8.69
N GLY A 146 12.48 13.41 8.04
CA GLY A 146 13.84 13.53 7.56
C GLY A 146 13.98 14.58 6.44
N THR A 147 15.23 14.92 6.11
CA THR A 147 15.55 15.91 5.07
C THR A 147 14.83 15.62 3.76
N PRO A 148 14.33 16.64 3.02
CA PRO A 148 13.70 16.43 1.72
C PRO A 148 14.55 15.59 0.77
N GLN A 149 13.95 14.54 0.21
CA GLN A 149 14.62 13.59 -0.67
C GLN A 149 14.41 13.96 -2.14
N ILE A 150 15.44 13.73 -2.96
CA ILE A 150 15.37 13.94 -4.41
C ILE A 150 14.96 12.61 -5.05
N GLY A 151 13.83 12.62 -5.74
CA GLY A 151 13.27 11.45 -6.41
C GLY A 151 14.06 11.01 -7.64
N SER A 152 13.81 9.78 -8.08
CA SER A 152 14.31 9.25 -9.36
C SER A 152 13.17 9.14 -10.37
N TRP A 153 13.49 9.19 -11.66
CA TRP A 153 12.52 9.00 -12.76
C TRP A 153 11.67 7.74 -12.54
N TRP A 154 12.35 6.71 -12.10
CA TRP A 154 11.82 5.38 -11.86
C TRP A 154 10.82 5.27 -10.72
N ASN A 155 10.90 6.15 -9.73
CA ASN A 155 9.97 6.22 -8.60
C ASN A 155 8.91 7.32 -8.81
N PHE A 156 9.08 8.15 -9.84
CA PHE A 156 8.10 9.15 -10.21
C PHE A 156 6.99 8.49 -11.03
N ALA A 157 5.96 8.02 -10.32
CA ALA A 157 4.85 7.25 -10.87
C ALA A 157 3.51 7.99 -10.80
N ARG A 158 3.47 9.21 -10.26
CA ARG A 158 2.27 10.03 -10.14
C ARG A 158 2.58 11.50 -10.48
N ILE A 159 1.74 12.11 -11.31
CA ILE A 159 1.63 13.56 -11.45
C ILE A 159 0.36 13.99 -10.72
N PRO A 160 0.46 14.84 -9.68
CA PRO A 160 -0.72 15.33 -9.01
C PRO A 160 -1.53 16.24 -9.94
N GLY A 161 -2.82 15.96 -10.07
CA GLY A 161 -3.73 16.95 -10.63
C GLY A 161 -4.29 17.88 -9.55
N ARG A 162 -4.99 18.90 -10.01
CA ARG A 162 -5.76 19.81 -9.16
C ARG A 162 -7.16 19.27 -8.93
N ALA A 163 -7.65 19.49 -7.73
CA ALA A 163 -9.09 19.44 -7.47
C ALA A 163 -9.83 20.46 -8.35
N ARG A 164 -11.00 20.05 -8.84
CA ARG A 164 -11.94 20.98 -9.48
C ARG A 164 -12.38 22.05 -8.48
N SER A 165 -12.64 23.24 -9.00
CA SER A 165 -13.17 24.34 -8.21
C SER A 165 -14.65 24.11 -7.94
N HIS A 166 -15.04 24.00 -6.68
CA HIS A 166 -16.45 23.92 -6.25
C HIS A 166 -17.06 25.27 -5.87
N THR A 167 -16.26 26.34 -5.88
CA THR A 167 -16.71 27.70 -5.53
C THR A 167 -17.15 28.52 -6.75
N LYS A 168 -17.14 27.93 -7.95
CA LYS A 168 -17.59 28.58 -9.18
C LYS A 168 -18.97 28.06 -9.54
N THR A 169 -19.76 28.89 -10.21
CA THR A 169 -21.10 28.54 -10.71
C THR A 169 -21.08 27.32 -11.64
N GLN A 170 -19.98 27.09 -12.34
CA GLN A 170 -19.69 25.85 -13.06
C GLN A 170 -18.42 25.21 -12.50
N PRO A 171 -18.45 23.91 -12.12
CA PRO A 171 -17.27 23.22 -11.61
C PRO A 171 -16.15 23.17 -12.65
N THR A 172 -15.09 23.96 -12.45
CA THR A 172 -13.97 24.01 -13.41
C THR A 172 -12.80 23.14 -12.98
N TRP A 173 -12.31 22.32 -13.89
CA TRP A 173 -11.07 21.56 -13.73
C TRP A 173 -9.88 22.37 -14.27
N GLU A 174 -8.80 22.47 -13.51
CA GLU A 174 -7.64 23.31 -13.89
C GLU A 174 -6.46 22.52 -14.49
N THR A 175 -6.49 21.19 -14.44
CA THR A 175 -5.42 20.33 -14.97
C THR A 175 -6.04 19.22 -15.82
N TYR A 176 -6.11 18.00 -15.30
CA TYR A 176 -6.74 16.86 -15.94
C TYR A 176 -8.23 16.88 -15.63
N ARG A 177 -9.06 16.62 -16.63
CA ARG A 177 -10.51 16.46 -16.46
C ARG A 177 -10.99 15.19 -17.14
N LEU A 178 -11.99 14.57 -16.54
CA LEU A 178 -12.78 13.53 -17.21
C LEU A 178 -13.90 14.23 -17.99
N VAL A 179 -14.05 13.86 -19.26
CA VAL A 179 -15.09 14.35 -20.17
C VAL A 179 -15.86 13.17 -20.74
N GLY A 180 -17.02 13.41 -21.33
CA GLY A 180 -17.93 12.36 -21.76
C GLY A 180 -18.87 11.94 -20.64
N THR A 181 -19.71 10.95 -20.92
CA THR A 181 -20.65 10.40 -19.94
C THR A 181 -20.55 8.89 -19.89
N LEU A 182 -21.00 8.30 -18.78
CA LEU A 182 -21.09 6.84 -18.70
C LEU A 182 -22.06 6.28 -19.75
N GLN A 183 -23.19 6.97 -19.99
CA GLN A 183 -24.14 6.60 -21.05
C GLN A 183 -23.49 6.68 -22.44
N GLY A 184 -22.81 7.78 -22.79
CA GLY A 184 -22.14 7.89 -24.08
C GLY A 184 -21.01 6.87 -24.27
N HIS A 185 -20.36 6.44 -23.18
CA HIS A 185 -19.41 5.32 -23.22
C HIS A 185 -20.10 3.98 -23.47
N LEU A 186 -21.27 3.77 -22.86
CA LEU A 186 -22.12 2.61 -23.10
C LEU A 186 -22.59 2.59 -24.56
N ASP A 187 -23.16 3.69 -25.06
CA ASP A 187 -23.65 3.81 -26.44
C ASP A 187 -22.55 3.52 -27.47
N THR A 188 -21.30 3.87 -27.17
CA THR A 188 -20.16 3.67 -28.07
C THR A 188 -19.67 2.21 -28.10
N TYR A 189 -19.75 1.49 -26.99
CA TYR A 189 -19.08 0.19 -26.82
C TYR A 189 -20.00 -0.96 -26.37
N SER A 190 -21.30 -0.72 -26.23
CA SER A 190 -22.30 -1.76 -25.97
C SER A 190 -22.58 -2.56 -27.25
N THR A 191 -22.86 -3.85 -27.09
CA THR A 191 -23.43 -4.69 -28.15
C THR A 191 -24.94 -4.55 -28.26
N THR A 192 -25.59 -3.91 -27.28
CA THR A 192 -27.03 -3.67 -27.22
C THR A 192 -27.30 -2.17 -27.37
N PRO A 193 -27.74 -1.72 -28.56
CA PRO A 193 -28.07 -0.31 -28.79
C PRO A 193 -29.20 0.17 -27.88
N GLY A 194 -29.13 1.42 -27.42
CA GLY A 194 -30.19 2.06 -26.64
C GLY A 194 -30.33 1.59 -25.19
N LEU A 195 -29.43 0.72 -24.71
CA LEU A 195 -29.40 0.28 -23.32
C LEU A 195 -29.06 1.46 -22.39
N SER A 196 -29.92 1.75 -21.42
CA SER A 196 -29.62 2.79 -20.42
C SER A 196 -28.63 2.30 -19.36
N VAL A 197 -27.95 3.22 -18.67
CA VAL A 197 -27.06 2.88 -17.53
C VAL A 197 -27.79 2.02 -16.49
N ASP A 198 -29.03 2.36 -16.14
CA ASP A 198 -29.82 1.64 -15.13
C ASP A 198 -30.26 0.25 -15.61
N GLN A 199 -30.69 0.14 -16.87
CA GLN A 199 -31.00 -1.15 -17.48
C GLN A 199 -29.76 -2.05 -17.54
N ALA A 200 -28.59 -1.47 -17.84
CA ALA A 200 -27.32 -2.18 -17.85
C ALA A 200 -26.89 -2.67 -16.46
N ILE A 201 -27.25 -1.97 -15.37
CA ILE A 201 -27.01 -2.45 -13.99
C ILE A 201 -27.78 -3.76 -13.74
N VAL A 202 -29.03 -3.83 -14.20
CA VAL A 202 -29.85 -5.04 -14.08
C VAL A 202 -29.36 -6.16 -15.01
N ALA A 203 -29.03 -5.83 -16.26
CA ALA A 203 -28.59 -6.79 -17.27
C ALA A 203 -27.19 -7.39 -17.01
N ALA A 204 -26.34 -6.72 -16.24
CA ALA A 204 -24.97 -7.16 -15.91
C ALA A 204 -24.88 -8.37 -14.96
N ALA A 205 -25.99 -9.08 -14.71
CA ALA A 205 -26.08 -10.28 -13.88
C ALA A 205 -25.42 -11.50 -14.55
N GLY A 206 -24.10 -11.45 -14.71
CA GLY A 206 -23.27 -12.57 -15.18
C GLY A 206 -22.57 -12.37 -16.53
N ALA A 207 -22.87 -11.28 -17.26
CA ALA A 207 -22.26 -10.99 -18.55
C ALA A 207 -21.56 -9.61 -18.58
N SER A 208 -20.62 -9.42 -19.51
CA SER A 208 -20.04 -8.10 -19.79
C SER A 208 -21.02 -7.27 -20.62
N VAL A 209 -21.25 -6.03 -20.21
CA VAL A 209 -22.09 -5.07 -20.96
C VAL A 209 -21.27 -4.31 -22.02
N LEU A 210 -19.95 -4.24 -21.85
CA LEU A 210 -19.05 -3.55 -22.77
C LEU A 210 -18.27 -4.52 -23.65
N THR A 211 -18.11 -4.15 -24.91
CA THR A 211 -17.22 -4.75 -25.90
C THR A 211 -16.34 -3.67 -26.50
N GLN A 212 -15.27 -3.29 -25.79
CA GLN A 212 -14.36 -2.26 -26.29
C GLN A 212 -13.27 -2.88 -27.18
N PRO A 213 -12.93 -2.24 -28.32
CA PRO A 213 -11.87 -2.74 -29.20
C PRO A 213 -10.52 -2.71 -28.51
N LYS A 214 -9.55 -3.40 -29.10
CA LYS A 214 -8.18 -3.47 -28.59
C LYS A 214 -7.49 -2.10 -28.45
N HIS A 215 -7.83 -1.19 -29.35
CA HIS A 215 -7.30 0.16 -29.41
C HIS A 215 -8.48 1.12 -29.41
N LEU A 216 -8.57 1.98 -28.40
CA LEU A 216 -9.63 3.00 -28.34
C LEU A 216 -9.23 4.21 -29.19
N THR A 217 -10.18 4.70 -29.97
CA THR A 217 -10.06 5.96 -30.70
C THR A 217 -10.27 7.13 -29.75
N ALA A 218 -9.39 8.12 -29.80
CA ALA A 218 -9.58 9.35 -29.03
C ALA A 218 -10.77 10.14 -29.58
N PRO A 219 -11.70 10.64 -28.74
CA PRO A 219 -12.79 11.47 -29.22
C PRO A 219 -12.27 12.78 -29.81
N SER A 220 -12.97 13.31 -30.81
CA SER A 220 -12.71 14.64 -31.35
C SER A 220 -13.16 15.72 -30.37
N ARG A 221 -12.47 16.87 -30.39
CA ARG A 221 -12.85 18.02 -29.56
C ARG A 221 -14.16 18.63 -30.10
N PRO A 222 -15.19 18.85 -29.26
CA PRO A 222 -16.38 19.58 -29.68
C PRO A 222 -16.06 21.02 -30.09
N PRO A 223 -16.87 21.66 -30.96
CA PRO A 223 -16.58 22.98 -31.53
C PRO A 223 -16.35 24.08 -30.47
N ARG A 224 -17.14 24.07 -29.39
CA ARG A 224 -17.11 25.11 -28.36
C ARG A 224 -16.24 24.71 -27.18
N THR A 225 -16.60 23.64 -26.48
CA THR A 225 -15.83 23.18 -25.31
C THR A 225 -15.96 21.69 -25.10
N TRP A 226 -14.95 21.10 -24.47
CA TRP A 226 -14.99 19.71 -24.00
C TRP A 226 -16.10 19.43 -22.96
N TRP A 227 -16.72 20.46 -22.39
CA TRP A 227 -17.91 20.28 -21.52
C TRP A 227 -19.14 19.79 -22.30
N ASP A 228 -19.16 20.03 -23.61
CA ASP A 228 -20.26 19.65 -24.49
C ASP A 228 -20.07 18.21 -25.02
N HIS A 229 -18.94 17.56 -24.69
CA HIS A 229 -18.67 16.18 -25.09
C HIS A 229 -19.50 15.21 -24.23
N THR A 230 -20.49 14.57 -24.84
CA THR A 230 -21.37 13.59 -24.18
C THR A 230 -21.03 12.13 -24.49
N GLY A 231 -20.15 11.87 -25.47
CA GLY A 231 -19.79 10.52 -25.92
C GLY A 231 -18.86 9.76 -24.97
N ALA A 232 -18.06 8.85 -25.52
CA ALA A 232 -17.17 8.00 -24.75
C ALA A 232 -16.22 8.77 -23.83
N LEU A 233 -16.06 8.27 -22.61
CA LEU A 233 -15.20 8.84 -21.59
C LEU A 233 -13.74 9.00 -22.05
N ALA A 234 -13.18 10.18 -21.80
CA ALA A 234 -11.77 10.48 -22.03
C ALA A 234 -11.21 11.41 -20.96
N VAL A 235 -9.92 11.30 -20.67
CA VAL A 235 -9.20 12.28 -19.84
C VAL A 235 -8.53 13.29 -20.74
N VAL A 236 -8.82 14.57 -20.51
CA VAL A 236 -8.31 15.66 -21.31
C VAL A 236 -7.41 16.57 -20.48
N TYR A 237 -6.30 17.00 -21.08
CA TYR A 237 -5.40 18.01 -20.55
C TYR A 237 -5.22 19.13 -21.58
N THR A 238 -5.69 20.32 -21.24
CA THR A 238 -5.77 21.45 -22.17
C THR A 238 -4.78 22.56 -21.86
N GLY A 239 -4.63 23.51 -22.78
CA GLY A 239 -3.82 24.72 -22.59
C GLY A 239 -2.33 24.51 -22.89
N LEU A 240 -2.01 23.46 -23.67
CA LEU A 240 -0.69 23.29 -24.26
C LEU A 240 -0.66 23.93 -25.66
N PRO A 241 0.48 24.52 -26.08
CA PRO A 241 0.64 25.09 -27.42
C PRO A 241 0.38 24.07 -28.55
N GLY A 242 0.83 22.83 -28.37
CA GLY A 242 0.66 21.75 -29.36
C GLY A 242 -0.73 21.10 -29.38
N GLY A 243 -1.77 21.76 -28.85
CA GLY A 243 -3.13 21.22 -28.73
C GLY A 243 -3.37 20.41 -27.45
N ASP A 244 -4.59 19.89 -27.29
CA ASP A 244 -4.97 19.14 -26.08
C ASP A 244 -4.33 17.74 -26.06
N LEU A 245 -4.04 17.19 -24.88
CA LEU A 245 -3.83 15.74 -24.73
C LEU A 245 -5.19 15.10 -24.46
N VAL A 246 -5.57 14.14 -25.31
CA VAL A 246 -6.84 13.41 -25.21
C VAL A 246 -6.53 11.95 -25.02
N LEU A 247 -6.92 11.41 -23.86
CA LEU A 247 -6.55 10.07 -23.41
C LEU A 247 -7.85 9.26 -23.23
N PRO A 248 -8.27 8.47 -24.22
CA PRO A 248 -9.48 7.66 -24.10
C PRO A 248 -9.41 6.71 -22.91
N VAL A 249 -10.51 6.60 -22.18
CA VAL A 249 -10.61 5.77 -20.97
C VAL A 249 -11.05 4.38 -21.35
N ARG A 250 -10.34 3.36 -20.88
CA ARG A 250 -10.78 1.96 -20.93
C ARG A 250 -11.42 1.60 -19.60
N LEU A 251 -12.65 1.10 -19.66
CA LEU A 251 -13.36 0.61 -18.48
C LEU A 251 -13.13 -0.91 -18.35
N PRO A 252 -13.05 -1.43 -17.11
CA PRO A 252 -13.04 -2.86 -16.86
C PRO A 252 -14.20 -3.57 -17.56
N GLN A 253 -13.88 -4.64 -18.29
CA GLN A 253 -14.86 -5.54 -18.91
C GLN A 253 -15.03 -6.76 -18.03
N GLY A 254 -16.24 -7.31 -17.95
CA GLY A 254 -16.51 -8.50 -17.16
C GLY A 254 -17.82 -8.44 -16.39
N ALA A 255 -18.29 -9.63 -16.01
CA ALA A 255 -19.49 -9.83 -15.22
C ALA A 255 -19.44 -9.05 -13.90
N GLY A 256 -20.52 -8.34 -13.55
CA GLY A 256 -20.65 -7.63 -12.27
C GLY A 256 -19.80 -6.36 -12.11
N GLN A 257 -19.06 -5.92 -13.13
CA GLN A 257 -18.28 -4.68 -13.08
C GLN A 257 -19.17 -3.42 -13.21
N TRP A 258 -20.26 -3.52 -13.97
CA TRP A 258 -21.07 -2.36 -14.34
C TRP A 258 -21.69 -1.60 -13.15
N PRO A 259 -22.27 -2.24 -12.12
CA PRO A 259 -22.79 -1.53 -10.96
C PRO A 259 -21.71 -0.71 -10.23
N ARG A 260 -20.48 -1.26 -10.15
CA ARG A 260 -19.33 -0.54 -9.61
C ARG A 260 -18.99 0.68 -10.46
N LEU A 261 -18.98 0.54 -11.79
CA LEU A 261 -18.68 1.66 -12.70
C LEU A 261 -19.73 2.77 -12.59
N ALA A 262 -21.01 2.40 -12.55
CA ALA A 262 -22.11 3.34 -12.33
C ALA A 262 -21.93 4.13 -11.04
N HIS A 263 -21.59 3.47 -9.92
CA HIS A 263 -21.32 4.14 -8.64
C HIS A 263 -20.28 5.27 -8.73
N PHE A 264 -19.23 5.09 -9.52
CA PHE A 264 -18.16 6.08 -9.64
C PHE A 264 -18.39 7.10 -10.77
N LEU A 265 -19.09 6.72 -11.85
CA LEU A 265 -19.07 7.44 -13.12
C LEU A 265 -20.45 7.94 -13.58
N ALA A 266 -21.55 7.49 -12.98
CA ALA A 266 -22.89 7.92 -13.39
C ALA A 266 -23.19 9.38 -13.00
N ASP A 267 -22.63 9.87 -11.88
CA ASP A 267 -22.78 11.27 -11.45
C ASP A 267 -21.47 12.08 -11.56
N PRO A 268 -21.33 12.90 -12.62
CA PRO A 268 -20.19 13.81 -12.78
C PRO A 268 -20.04 14.84 -11.65
N ASN A 269 -21.10 15.13 -10.89
CA ASN A 269 -21.03 16.07 -9.77
C ASN A 269 -20.18 15.53 -8.61
N LEU A 270 -19.94 14.23 -8.53
CA LEU A 270 -19.06 13.66 -7.51
C LEU A 270 -17.58 13.76 -7.88
N TRP A 271 -17.25 13.92 -9.16
CA TRP A 271 -15.86 13.90 -9.62
C TRP A 271 -15.07 15.08 -9.07
N HIS A 272 -13.97 14.82 -8.36
CA HIS A 272 -13.25 15.85 -7.62
C HIS A 272 -11.91 16.20 -8.24
N LYS A 273 -11.08 15.20 -8.51
CA LYS A 273 -9.66 15.36 -8.83
C LYS A 273 -9.17 14.14 -9.58
N ILE A 274 -8.27 14.33 -10.54
CA ILE A 274 -7.56 13.23 -11.22
C ILE A 274 -6.08 13.37 -10.94
N ASP A 275 -5.45 12.30 -10.47
CA ASP A 275 -3.99 12.15 -10.54
C ASP A 275 -3.63 11.26 -11.73
N LEU A 276 -2.70 11.70 -12.58
CA LEU A 276 -2.15 10.82 -13.61
C LEU A 276 -1.12 9.89 -12.98
N VAL A 277 -1.30 8.60 -13.19
CA VAL A 277 -0.46 7.55 -12.66
C VAL A 277 0.12 6.74 -13.80
N ARG A 278 1.34 6.25 -13.64
CA ARG A 278 1.94 5.30 -14.58
C ARG A 278 2.44 4.05 -13.86
N VAL A 279 2.20 2.92 -14.49
CA VAL A 279 2.61 1.60 -14.00
C VAL A 279 3.60 1.04 -15.00
N ARG A 280 4.74 0.55 -14.51
CA ARG A 280 5.72 -0.09 -15.40
C ARG A 280 5.12 -1.32 -16.03
N ASP A 281 5.21 -1.38 -17.34
CA ASP A 281 4.82 -2.55 -18.08
C ASP A 281 5.71 -2.65 -19.31
N ARG A 282 6.57 -3.67 -19.34
CA ARG A 282 7.50 -3.89 -20.46
C ARG A 282 6.77 -4.25 -21.76
N HIS A 283 5.53 -4.72 -21.66
CA HIS A 283 4.71 -5.09 -22.81
C HIS A 283 3.93 -3.89 -23.35
N ALA A 284 3.76 -2.84 -22.55
CA ALA A 284 3.15 -1.61 -23.00
C ALA A 284 4.12 -0.80 -23.88
N PRO A 285 3.61 -0.14 -24.94
CA PRO A 285 4.43 0.78 -25.72
C PRO A 285 5.04 1.87 -24.84
N GLY A 286 6.35 2.13 -24.99
CA GLY A 286 7.08 3.07 -24.14
C GLY A 286 7.44 2.53 -22.74
N GLY A 287 7.06 1.29 -22.40
CA GLY A 287 7.39 0.64 -21.13
C GLY A 287 6.49 1.02 -19.94
N TRP A 288 5.37 1.69 -20.20
CA TRP A 288 4.45 2.20 -19.20
C TRP A 288 2.98 2.05 -19.63
N ARG A 289 2.13 1.63 -18.70
CA ARG A 289 0.68 1.87 -18.75
C ARG A 289 0.34 3.14 -17.99
N TYR A 290 -0.73 3.81 -18.40
CA TYR A 290 -1.17 5.06 -17.79
C TYR A 290 -2.57 4.88 -17.22
N GLN A 291 -2.79 5.45 -16.04
CA GLN A 291 -4.05 5.43 -15.34
C GLN A 291 -4.42 6.84 -14.91
N ALA A 292 -5.71 7.15 -14.90
CA ALA A 292 -6.27 8.29 -14.19
C ALA A 292 -6.86 7.81 -12.87
N HIS A 293 -6.28 8.23 -11.75
CA HIS A 293 -6.84 7.98 -10.44
C HIS A 293 -7.85 9.09 -10.14
N LEU A 294 -9.11 8.80 -10.44
CA LEU A 294 -10.23 9.72 -10.23
C LEU A 294 -10.69 9.62 -8.78
N VAL A 295 -10.52 10.71 -8.05
CA VAL A 295 -11.10 10.93 -6.73
C VAL A 295 -12.54 11.40 -6.91
N ILE A 296 -13.48 10.77 -6.21
CA ILE A 296 -14.85 11.20 -6.08
C ILE A 296 -15.15 11.68 -4.65
N LEU A 297 -16.13 12.58 -4.51
CA LEU A 297 -16.68 13.03 -3.23
C LEU A 297 -17.80 12.08 -2.80
N GLY A 298 -17.46 11.03 -2.08
CA GLY A 298 -18.42 10.01 -1.67
C GLY A 298 -17.72 8.78 -1.10
N HIS A 299 -18.51 7.80 -0.67
CA HIS A 299 -17.99 6.55 -0.15
C HIS A 299 -17.45 5.64 -1.28
N GLY A 300 -16.65 4.65 -0.87
CA GLY A 300 -16.21 3.59 -1.76
C GLY A 300 -17.37 2.68 -2.18
N TRP A 301 -17.19 1.96 -3.28
CA TRP A 301 -18.16 0.95 -3.70
C TRP A 301 -18.24 -0.22 -2.72
N THR A 302 -19.46 -0.58 -2.35
CA THR A 302 -19.79 -1.84 -1.68
C THR A 302 -20.89 -2.51 -2.50
N SER A 303 -20.71 -3.78 -2.88
CA SER A 303 -21.74 -4.48 -3.64
C SER A 303 -22.99 -4.71 -2.77
N PRO A 304 -24.20 -4.74 -3.36
CA PRO A 304 -25.43 -5.01 -2.62
C PRO A 304 -25.36 -6.28 -1.77
N ALA A 305 -24.77 -7.36 -2.31
CA ALA A 305 -24.57 -8.61 -1.58
C ALA A 305 -23.69 -8.44 -0.32
N VAL A 306 -22.60 -7.67 -0.41
CA VAL A 306 -21.72 -7.41 0.75
C VAL A 306 -22.41 -6.50 1.76
N ALA A 307 -23.17 -5.50 1.30
CA ALA A 307 -23.95 -4.64 2.19
C ALA A 307 -25.01 -5.44 2.96
N ALA A 308 -25.75 -6.30 2.26
CA ALA A 308 -26.73 -7.19 2.86
C ALA A 308 -26.09 -8.17 3.86
N ALA A 309 -24.97 -8.79 3.50
CA ALA A 309 -24.24 -9.69 4.39
C ALA A 309 -23.74 -9.00 5.67
N ARG A 310 -23.31 -7.74 5.58
CA ARG A 310 -22.91 -6.93 6.75
C ARG A 310 -24.12 -6.60 7.63
N ALA A 311 -25.24 -6.20 7.03
CA ALA A 311 -26.47 -5.90 7.75
C ALA A 311 -27.06 -7.14 8.45
N ALA A 312 -26.87 -8.33 7.88
CA ALA A 312 -27.32 -9.60 8.43
C ALA A 312 -26.31 -10.24 9.41
N ALA A 313 -25.15 -9.62 9.66
CA ALA A 313 -24.14 -10.19 10.56
C ALA A 313 -24.69 -10.26 12.01
N PRO A 314 -24.51 -11.39 12.72
CA PRO A 314 -25.13 -11.57 14.03
C PRO A 314 -24.48 -10.65 15.08
N LEU A 315 -25.30 -9.83 15.73
CA LEU A 315 -24.85 -8.87 16.77
C LEU A 315 -24.92 -9.46 18.19
N ASP A 316 -25.63 -10.57 18.33
CA ASP A 316 -25.93 -11.28 19.57
C ASP A 316 -24.89 -12.34 19.94
N ARG A 317 -23.69 -12.28 19.33
CA ARG A 317 -22.62 -13.26 19.55
C ARG A 317 -21.36 -12.61 20.11
N CYS A 318 -20.73 -13.33 21.03
CA CYS A 318 -19.38 -13.06 21.49
C CYS A 318 -18.40 -13.94 20.72
N ALA A 319 -17.39 -13.34 20.08
CA ALA A 319 -16.47 -14.06 19.22
C ALA A 319 -15.01 -13.75 19.52
N GLY A 320 -14.16 -14.76 19.33
CA GLY A 320 -12.75 -14.73 19.69
C GLY A 320 -11.90 -15.37 18.61
N VAL A 321 -10.68 -14.85 18.46
CA VAL A 321 -9.78 -15.17 17.36
C VAL A 321 -8.39 -15.48 17.89
N ASP A 322 -7.91 -16.70 17.63
CA ASP A 322 -6.51 -17.07 17.80
C ASP A 322 -5.79 -17.03 16.46
N GLY A 323 -4.92 -16.03 16.31
CA GLY A 323 -4.08 -15.88 15.12
C GLY A 323 -2.75 -16.58 15.30
N ASN A 324 -2.30 -17.33 14.29
CA ASN A 324 -1.03 -18.03 14.32
C ASN A 324 -0.34 -17.94 12.93
N VAL A 325 0.86 -18.49 12.79
CA VAL A 325 1.69 -18.35 11.59
C VAL A 325 1.13 -19.08 10.35
N SER A 326 0.26 -20.08 10.55
CA SER A 326 -0.24 -20.98 9.50
C SER A 326 -1.76 -21.15 9.48
N ASN A 327 -2.47 -20.66 10.50
CA ASN A 327 -3.92 -20.72 10.59
C ASN A 327 -4.46 -19.52 11.38
N ILE A 328 -5.77 -19.29 11.26
CA ILE A 328 -6.55 -18.52 12.22
C ILE A 328 -7.69 -19.42 12.69
N ALA A 329 -7.84 -19.53 14.01
CA ALA A 329 -8.95 -20.20 14.64
C ALA A 329 -9.94 -19.15 15.17
N ILE A 330 -11.22 -19.38 14.95
CA ILE A 330 -12.31 -18.52 15.41
C ILE A 330 -13.29 -19.38 16.18
N ALA A 331 -13.79 -18.86 17.30
CA ALA A 331 -14.88 -19.46 18.03
C ALA A 331 -15.85 -18.35 18.46
N SER A 332 -17.15 -18.61 18.36
CA SER A 332 -18.17 -17.71 18.88
C SER A 332 -19.32 -18.46 19.50
N PHE A 333 -19.99 -17.84 20.45
CA PHE A 333 -21.19 -18.35 21.10
C PHE A 333 -22.20 -17.21 21.30
N PRO A 334 -23.49 -17.50 21.52
CA PRO A 334 -24.48 -16.48 21.84
C PRO A 334 -24.09 -15.65 23.05
N ASN A 335 -24.66 -14.46 23.19
CA ASN A 335 -24.42 -13.63 24.36
C ASN A 335 -24.86 -14.35 25.65
N PRO A 336 -24.19 -14.10 26.79
CA PRO A 336 -24.54 -14.71 28.07
C PRO A 336 -26.03 -14.53 28.38
N GLY A 337 -26.74 -15.63 28.60
CA GLY A 337 -28.19 -15.65 28.84
C GLY A 337 -28.95 -16.58 27.89
N ASP A 338 -28.42 -16.87 26.70
CA ASP A 338 -28.96 -17.87 25.78
C ASP A 338 -28.17 -19.19 25.85
N TYR A 339 -28.63 -20.11 26.69
CA TYR A 339 -28.03 -21.43 26.88
C TYR A 339 -28.49 -22.48 25.84
N SER A 340 -29.40 -22.12 24.95
CA SER A 340 -29.92 -23.01 23.90
C SER A 340 -29.10 -22.97 22.61
N GLY A 341 -28.30 -21.92 22.44
CA GLY A 341 -27.55 -21.72 21.21
C GLY A 341 -26.26 -22.55 21.09
N VAL A 342 -25.68 -22.49 19.89
CA VAL A 342 -24.55 -23.33 19.47
C VAL A 342 -23.24 -22.54 19.45
N VAL A 343 -22.15 -23.17 19.92
CA VAL A 343 -20.78 -22.69 19.74
C VAL A 343 -20.37 -22.95 18.30
N LEU A 344 -20.14 -21.88 17.55
CA LEU A 344 -19.64 -21.95 16.17
C LEU A 344 -18.13 -21.86 16.20
N THR A 345 -17.47 -22.78 15.51
CA THR A 345 -16.02 -22.80 15.35
C THR A 345 -15.66 -22.75 13.89
N SER A 346 -14.62 -22.00 13.56
CA SER A 346 -14.11 -21.91 12.19
C SER A 346 -12.60 -21.89 12.19
N ARG A 347 -12.04 -22.40 11.09
CA ARG A 347 -10.61 -22.49 10.88
C ARG A 347 -10.25 -22.05 9.49
N VAL A 348 -9.42 -21.02 9.41
CA VAL A 348 -8.81 -20.57 8.17
C VAL A 348 -7.42 -21.15 8.07
N THR A 349 -7.18 -21.96 7.05
CA THR A 349 -5.88 -22.53 6.70
C THR A 349 -5.62 -22.36 5.21
N ILE A 350 -4.35 -22.37 4.81
CA ILE A 350 -4.01 -22.50 3.39
C ILE A 350 -4.30 -23.93 2.96
N THR A 351 -5.08 -24.12 1.89
CA THR A 351 -5.32 -25.44 1.30
C THR A 351 -4.04 -26.02 0.67
N GLY A 352 -3.99 -27.33 0.46
CA GLY A 352 -2.85 -27.96 -0.23
C GLY A 352 -2.56 -27.36 -1.60
N GLU A 353 -3.61 -27.03 -2.35
CA GLU A 353 -3.52 -26.38 -3.66
C GLU A 353 -2.97 -24.94 -3.57
N GLN A 354 -3.53 -24.12 -2.67
CA GLN A 354 -3.06 -22.75 -2.45
C GLN A 354 -1.60 -22.73 -1.99
N ARG A 355 -1.19 -23.71 -1.19
CA ARG A 355 0.19 -23.90 -0.77
C ARG A 355 1.09 -24.23 -1.97
N ALA A 356 0.69 -25.17 -2.82
CA ALA A 356 1.43 -25.51 -4.04
C ALA A 356 1.58 -24.30 -4.98
N VAL A 357 0.52 -23.50 -5.17
CA VAL A 357 0.57 -22.24 -5.93
C VAL A 357 1.60 -21.30 -5.32
N THR A 358 1.52 -21.06 -4.00
CA THR A 358 2.43 -20.16 -3.28
C THR A 358 3.89 -20.61 -3.38
N GLU A 359 4.14 -21.92 -3.26
CA GLU A 359 5.47 -22.50 -3.38
C GLU A 359 6.04 -22.37 -4.81
N ARG A 360 5.22 -22.62 -5.83
CA ARG A 360 5.57 -22.38 -7.25
C ARG A 360 5.91 -20.91 -7.49
N GLU A 361 5.13 -19.98 -6.97
CA GLU A 361 5.38 -18.54 -7.11
C GLU A 361 6.65 -18.10 -6.38
N ALA A 362 6.88 -18.61 -5.17
CA ALA A 362 8.11 -18.37 -4.43
C ALA A 362 9.33 -18.94 -5.16
N HIS A 363 9.21 -20.10 -5.81
CA HIS A 363 10.25 -20.66 -6.67
C HIS A 363 10.54 -19.74 -7.87
N LYS A 364 9.51 -19.29 -8.60
CA LYS A 364 9.64 -18.32 -9.70
C LYS A 364 10.28 -17.01 -9.24
N ALA A 365 9.90 -16.49 -8.06
CA ALA A 365 10.47 -15.28 -7.47
C ALA A 365 11.96 -15.45 -7.15
N ARG A 366 12.36 -16.57 -6.52
CA ARG A 366 13.78 -16.91 -6.30
C ARG A 366 14.55 -17.03 -7.61
N GLY A 367 13.96 -17.64 -8.64
CA GLY A 367 14.53 -17.73 -9.98
C GLY A 367 14.82 -16.35 -10.59
N ARG A 368 13.83 -15.43 -10.53
CA ARG A 368 13.99 -14.04 -10.97
C ARG A 368 15.06 -13.29 -10.15
N GLN A 369 15.06 -13.44 -8.82
CA GLN A 369 16.07 -12.82 -7.96
C GLN A 369 17.49 -13.31 -8.30
N ARG A 370 17.68 -14.61 -8.50
CA ARG A 370 18.96 -15.18 -8.96
C ARG A 370 19.35 -14.65 -10.33
N ALA A 371 18.40 -14.50 -11.26
CA ALA A 371 18.66 -13.95 -12.58
C ALA A 371 19.08 -12.47 -12.51
N LEU A 372 18.47 -11.67 -11.63
CA LEU A 372 18.89 -10.29 -11.34
C LEU A 372 20.33 -10.26 -10.82
N ASP A 373 20.64 -11.08 -9.82
CA ASP A 373 21.98 -11.12 -9.22
C ASP A 373 23.04 -11.55 -10.22
N ARG A 374 22.76 -12.58 -11.04
CA ARG A 374 23.65 -13.03 -12.13
C ARG A 374 23.89 -11.92 -13.16
N SER A 375 22.82 -11.30 -13.65
CA SER A 375 22.93 -10.22 -14.65
C SER A 375 23.72 -9.03 -14.11
N ARG A 376 23.48 -8.63 -12.85
CA ARG A 376 24.26 -7.56 -12.20
C ARG A 376 25.73 -7.93 -12.07
N ARG A 377 26.06 -9.15 -11.64
CA ARG A 377 27.46 -9.63 -11.52
C ARG A 377 28.17 -9.67 -12.86
N ALA A 378 27.49 -10.14 -13.90
CA ALA A 378 28.04 -10.21 -15.25
C ALA A 378 28.41 -8.82 -15.81
N ASN A 379 27.62 -7.79 -15.51
CA ASN A 379 27.91 -6.42 -15.94
C ASN A 379 28.89 -5.66 -15.03
N ASN A 380 29.34 -6.27 -13.92
CA ASN A 380 30.17 -5.61 -12.91
C ASN A 380 31.23 -6.59 -12.38
N THR A 381 31.85 -7.38 -13.25
CA THR A 381 32.72 -8.51 -12.88
C THR A 381 33.86 -8.10 -11.96
N SER A 382 34.53 -6.98 -12.22
CA SER A 382 35.63 -6.41 -11.41
C SER A 382 35.25 -6.09 -9.96
N GLN A 383 33.95 -6.08 -9.63
CA GLN A 383 33.46 -5.78 -8.30
C GLN A 383 33.25 -7.03 -7.45
N TYR A 384 33.43 -8.23 -8.00
CA TYR A 384 33.19 -9.51 -7.33
C TYR A 384 34.42 -10.42 -7.39
N ARG A 385 34.65 -11.15 -6.29
CA ARG A 385 35.64 -12.23 -6.24
C ARG A 385 35.16 -13.44 -7.03
N LEU A 386 36.10 -14.27 -7.47
CA LEU A 386 35.81 -15.62 -7.96
C LEU A 386 35.24 -16.49 -6.82
N SER A 387 34.36 -17.43 -7.16
CA SER A 387 33.94 -18.47 -6.21
C SER A 387 35.09 -19.43 -5.90
N ARG A 388 34.97 -20.21 -4.81
CA ARG A 388 35.96 -21.24 -4.46
C ARG A 388 36.24 -22.20 -5.64
N LYS A 389 35.18 -22.63 -6.34
CA LYS A 389 35.28 -23.50 -7.53
C LYS A 389 35.96 -22.79 -8.71
N GLN A 390 35.63 -21.52 -8.96
CA GLN A 390 36.25 -20.74 -10.05
C GLN A 390 37.74 -20.50 -9.78
N ARG A 391 38.13 -20.22 -8.53
CA ARG A 391 39.52 -20.07 -8.13
C ARG A 391 40.31 -21.38 -8.24
N ALA A 392 39.76 -22.48 -7.73
CA ALA A 392 40.39 -23.81 -7.86
C ALA A 392 40.58 -24.23 -9.32
N ARG A 393 39.60 -23.89 -10.19
CA ARG A 393 39.75 -24.11 -11.64
C ARG A 393 40.87 -23.26 -12.23
N ALA A 394 40.95 -21.97 -11.88
CA ALA A 394 42.00 -21.09 -12.36
C ALA A 394 43.40 -21.60 -11.93
N GLN A 395 43.54 -22.04 -10.67
CA GLN A 395 44.76 -22.63 -10.14
C GLN A 395 45.17 -23.91 -10.88
N ARG A 396 44.22 -24.85 -11.09
CA ARG A 396 44.50 -26.08 -11.85
C ARG A 396 44.94 -25.81 -13.29
N ARG A 397 44.37 -24.80 -13.94
CA ARG A 397 44.78 -24.42 -15.31
C ARG A 397 46.16 -23.79 -15.33
N ALA A 398 46.45 -22.88 -14.40
CA ALA A 398 47.77 -22.27 -14.26
C ALA A 398 48.85 -23.33 -13.99
N ALA A 399 48.58 -24.29 -13.10
CA ALA A 399 49.48 -25.41 -12.82
C ALA A 399 49.72 -26.32 -14.05
N ALA A 400 48.77 -26.36 -14.99
CA ALA A 400 48.87 -27.10 -16.24
C ALA A 400 49.41 -26.26 -17.41
N GLY A 401 49.91 -25.04 -17.18
CA GLY A 401 50.38 -24.13 -18.23
C GLY A 401 49.28 -23.63 -19.18
N LEU A 402 48.00 -23.77 -18.81
CA LEU A 402 46.88 -23.41 -19.66
C LEU A 402 46.37 -21.99 -19.35
N GLU A 403 46.03 -21.26 -20.40
CA GLU A 403 45.47 -19.90 -20.30
C GLU A 403 44.24 -19.81 -19.38
N PRO A 404 44.09 -18.73 -18.59
CA PRO A 404 42.95 -18.52 -17.72
C PRO A 404 41.63 -18.51 -18.50
N LYS A 405 40.66 -19.33 -18.07
CA LYS A 405 39.33 -19.27 -18.68
C LYS A 405 38.62 -17.97 -18.26
N GLN A 406 38.13 -17.21 -19.24
CA GLN A 406 37.34 -16.02 -18.99
C GLN A 406 36.08 -16.35 -18.16
N VAL A 407 35.90 -15.62 -17.06
CA VAL A 407 34.73 -15.77 -16.17
C VAL A 407 33.75 -14.64 -16.41
N THR A 408 32.66 -14.94 -17.11
CA THR A 408 31.61 -13.96 -17.44
C THR A 408 30.71 -13.62 -16.26
N THR A 409 30.62 -14.47 -15.23
CA THR A 409 29.82 -14.21 -14.02
C THR A 409 30.56 -14.71 -12.77
N PRO A 410 31.20 -13.83 -12.00
CA PRO A 410 31.87 -14.21 -10.75
C PRO A 410 30.87 -14.65 -9.67
N GLY A 411 31.10 -15.81 -9.08
CA GLY A 411 30.23 -16.41 -8.06
C GLY A 411 30.61 -16.07 -6.61
N GLY A 412 31.72 -15.38 -6.38
CA GLY A 412 32.20 -15.03 -5.04
C GLY A 412 31.55 -13.78 -4.44
N ALA A 413 31.97 -13.41 -3.23
CA ALA A 413 31.48 -12.20 -2.57
C ALA A 413 31.91 -10.92 -3.30
N ARG A 414 31.14 -9.84 -3.13
CA ARG A 414 31.52 -8.51 -3.60
C ARG A 414 32.75 -8.01 -2.84
N HIS A 415 33.61 -7.24 -3.48
CA HIS A 415 34.71 -6.56 -2.79
C HIS A 415 34.15 -5.54 -1.78
N ALA A 416 34.54 -5.70 -0.51
CA ALA A 416 34.17 -4.86 0.60
C ALA A 416 35.43 -4.39 1.36
N ASN A 417 35.29 -3.33 2.16
CA ASN A 417 36.31 -2.91 3.13
C ASN A 417 36.27 -3.79 4.39
N GLY A 418 37.17 -3.54 5.36
CA GLY A 418 37.22 -4.29 6.62
C GLY A 418 35.92 -4.25 7.44
N ALA A 419 35.09 -3.22 7.26
CA ALA A 419 33.78 -3.08 7.89
C ALA A 419 32.63 -3.78 7.13
N GLY A 420 32.93 -4.55 6.07
CA GLY A 420 31.91 -5.22 5.25
C GLY A 420 31.13 -4.29 4.32
N VAL A 421 31.51 -3.01 4.23
CA VAL A 421 30.87 -2.04 3.32
C VAL A 421 31.41 -2.26 1.90
N PRO A 422 30.54 -2.39 0.88
CA PRO A 422 30.96 -2.53 -0.51
C PRO A 422 31.90 -1.38 -0.94
N LYS A 423 33.07 -1.72 -1.52
CA LYS A 423 34.03 -0.71 -2.03
C LYS A 423 33.39 0.21 -3.07
N ARG A 424 32.46 -0.32 -3.85
CA ARG A 424 31.58 0.43 -4.75
C ARG A 424 30.13 0.17 -4.34
N ALA A 425 29.33 1.21 -4.27
CA ALA A 425 27.93 1.09 -3.88
C ALA A 425 27.06 0.52 -5.01
N TYR A 426 26.09 -0.35 -4.68
CA TYR A 426 25.16 -0.98 -5.63
C TYR A 426 24.41 -0.01 -6.57
N ARG A 427 24.25 1.25 -6.17
CA ARG A 427 23.62 2.30 -6.98
C ARG A 427 24.49 2.81 -8.14
N ARG A 428 25.79 2.50 -8.13
CA ARG A 428 26.77 2.86 -9.18
C ARG A 428 27.11 1.67 -10.10
N ASP A 429 26.33 0.60 -10.02
CA ASP A 429 26.50 -0.59 -10.86
C ASP A 429 25.99 -0.30 -12.28
N ALA A 430 26.69 -0.82 -13.28
CA ALA A 430 26.18 -0.86 -14.65
C ALA A 430 25.08 -1.93 -14.73
N LEU A 431 23.89 -1.57 -15.21
CA LEU A 431 22.72 -2.45 -15.26
C LEU A 431 22.28 -2.66 -16.71
N SER A 432 22.31 -3.90 -17.18
CA SER A 432 21.84 -4.24 -18.54
C SER A 432 20.34 -4.02 -18.73
N ARG A 433 19.90 -3.87 -19.99
CA ARG A 433 18.47 -3.85 -20.36
C ARG A 433 17.72 -5.06 -19.80
N ARG A 434 18.32 -6.25 -19.91
CA ARG A 434 17.77 -7.50 -19.34
C ARG A 434 17.58 -7.44 -17.82
N TYR A 435 18.54 -6.84 -17.09
CA TYR A 435 18.38 -6.64 -15.63
C TYR A 435 17.14 -5.78 -15.32
N GLN A 436 16.97 -4.69 -16.06
CA GLN A 436 15.86 -3.75 -15.86
C GLN A 436 14.50 -4.42 -16.15
N GLN A 437 14.42 -5.23 -17.21
CA GLN A 437 13.24 -6.01 -17.57
C GLN A 437 12.86 -7.02 -16.47
N ILE A 438 13.80 -7.88 -16.05
CA ILE A 438 13.54 -8.88 -15.00
C ILE A 438 13.11 -8.19 -13.70
N ARG A 439 13.66 -7.01 -13.40
CA ARG A 439 13.31 -6.25 -12.19
C ARG A 439 11.87 -5.75 -12.26
N ALA A 440 11.43 -5.27 -13.43
CA ALA A 440 10.05 -4.87 -13.66
C ALA A 440 9.10 -6.06 -13.49
N ASP A 441 9.42 -7.21 -14.11
CA ASP A 441 8.61 -8.44 -13.98
C ASP A 441 8.51 -8.93 -12.55
N HIS A 442 9.63 -8.89 -11.82
CA HIS A 442 9.67 -9.28 -10.42
C HIS A 442 8.80 -8.37 -9.55
N ALA A 443 8.84 -7.06 -9.80
CA ALA A 443 8.01 -6.09 -9.09
C ALA A 443 6.52 -6.29 -9.42
N ALA A 444 6.17 -6.44 -10.69
CA ALA A 444 4.79 -6.68 -11.12
C ALA A 444 4.21 -7.97 -10.53
N ALA A 445 4.96 -9.07 -10.58
CA ALA A 445 4.54 -10.34 -9.98
C ALA A 445 4.39 -10.24 -8.45
N SER A 446 5.26 -9.48 -7.78
CA SER A 446 5.17 -9.27 -6.33
C SER A 446 3.94 -8.45 -5.95
N ALA A 447 3.62 -7.41 -6.74
CA ALA A 447 2.43 -6.58 -6.55
C ALA A 447 1.14 -7.39 -6.76
N ALA A 448 1.08 -8.21 -7.82
CA ALA A 448 -0.06 -9.09 -8.09
C ALA A 448 -0.28 -10.11 -6.95
N ALA A 449 0.80 -10.71 -6.44
CA ALA A 449 0.72 -11.63 -5.31
C ALA A 449 0.24 -10.95 -4.01
N ALA A 450 0.70 -9.72 -3.74
CA ALA A 450 0.24 -8.94 -2.60
C ALA A 450 -1.24 -8.57 -2.71
N HIS A 451 -1.69 -8.17 -3.91
CA HIS A 451 -3.08 -7.84 -4.18
C HIS A 451 -4.01 -9.04 -3.97
N ARG A 452 -3.70 -10.21 -4.55
CA ARG A 452 -4.50 -11.43 -4.35
C ARG A 452 -4.64 -11.82 -2.88
N LYS A 453 -3.56 -11.70 -2.10
CA LYS A 453 -3.61 -11.93 -0.65
C LYS A 453 -4.54 -10.96 0.07
N ALA A 454 -4.53 -9.69 -0.32
CA ALA A 454 -5.42 -8.69 0.24
C ALA A 454 -6.89 -8.95 -0.14
N CYS A 455 -7.18 -9.41 -1.37
CA CYS A 455 -8.53 -9.82 -1.77
C CYS A 455 -9.00 -11.04 -0.97
N TYR A 456 -8.20 -12.11 -0.95
CA TYR A 456 -8.48 -13.31 -0.16
C TYR A 456 -8.74 -12.99 1.31
N ALA A 457 -7.92 -12.12 1.91
CA ALA A 457 -8.09 -11.69 3.29
C ALA A 457 -9.40 -10.92 3.52
N ARG A 458 -9.80 -10.04 2.60
CA ARG A 458 -11.08 -9.32 2.69
C ARG A 458 -12.28 -10.26 2.57
N ASP A 459 -12.23 -11.19 1.64
CA ASP A 459 -13.34 -12.14 1.42
C ASP A 459 -13.47 -13.12 2.59
N THR A 460 -12.34 -13.60 3.11
CA THR A 460 -12.30 -14.43 4.32
C THR A 460 -12.80 -13.65 5.53
N ALA A 461 -12.41 -12.39 5.71
CA ALA A 461 -12.88 -11.54 6.80
C ALA A 461 -14.41 -11.34 6.75
N ARG A 462 -14.97 -11.11 5.56
CA ARG A 462 -16.42 -11.02 5.35
C ARG A 462 -17.14 -12.29 5.75
N ALA A 463 -16.64 -13.45 5.32
CA ALA A 463 -17.22 -14.74 5.71
C ALA A 463 -17.17 -14.95 7.23
N ILE A 464 -16.04 -14.63 7.87
CA ILE A 464 -15.91 -14.72 9.34
C ILE A 464 -16.92 -13.81 10.04
N VAL A 465 -17.04 -12.55 9.63
CA VAL A 465 -17.97 -11.60 10.26
C VAL A 465 -19.43 -12.00 10.03
N ALA A 466 -19.78 -12.48 8.84
CA ALA A 466 -21.13 -12.97 8.54
C ALA A 466 -21.52 -14.16 9.43
N THR A 467 -20.58 -15.05 9.77
CA THR A 467 -20.84 -16.22 10.61
C THR A 467 -20.75 -15.94 12.11
N HIS A 468 -19.70 -15.24 12.54
CA HIS A 468 -19.37 -15.11 13.97
C HIS A 468 -19.79 -13.78 14.59
N GLY A 469 -20.16 -12.80 13.77
CA GLY A 469 -20.49 -11.45 14.20
C GLY A 469 -19.31 -10.48 14.14
N PRO A 470 -19.57 -9.17 14.23
CA PRO A 470 -18.55 -8.13 14.06
C PRO A 470 -17.82 -7.78 15.37
N ASN A 471 -18.16 -8.40 16.50
CA ASN A 471 -17.55 -8.15 17.81
C ASN A 471 -16.54 -9.25 18.15
N LEU A 472 -15.26 -8.98 17.86
CA LEU A 472 -14.19 -9.95 18.00
C LEU A 472 -13.16 -9.54 19.06
N VAL A 473 -12.55 -10.53 19.69
CA VAL A 473 -11.37 -10.35 20.54
C VAL A 473 -10.21 -11.20 20.02
N THR A 474 -9.01 -10.64 19.93
CA THR A 474 -7.79 -11.39 19.60
C THR A 474 -6.65 -11.07 20.55
N GLU A 475 -5.64 -11.92 20.62
CA GLU A 475 -4.42 -11.63 21.38
C GLU A 475 -3.60 -10.48 20.77
N ASP A 476 -3.03 -9.63 21.62
CA ASP A 476 -2.07 -8.60 21.20
C ASP A 476 -0.70 -9.23 20.94
N VAL A 477 -0.53 -9.70 19.70
CA VAL A 477 0.67 -10.39 19.25
C VAL A 477 1.52 -9.54 18.31
N SER A 478 2.84 -9.64 18.47
CA SER A 478 3.79 -8.94 17.60
C SER A 478 4.05 -9.72 16.30
N ILE A 479 3.26 -9.42 15.26
CA ILE A 479 3.46 -9.97 13.91
C ILE A 479 4.88 -9.70 13.39
N ARG A 480 5.48 -8.56 13.77
CA ARG A 480 6.88 -8.24 13.46
C ARG A 480 7.85 -9.28 14.04
N THR A 481 7.66 -9.65 15.31
CA THR A 481 8.50 -10.65 15.98
C THR A 481 8.35 -12.00 15.31
N TRP A 482 7.13 -12.35 14.92
CA TRP A 482 6.88 -13.58 14.18
C TRP A 482 7.61 -13.58 12.83
N ALA A 483 7.50 -12.50 12.05
CA ALA A 483 8.17 -12.38 10.76
C ALA A 483 9.70 -12.53 10.85
N LEU A 484 10.31 -12.07 11.95
CA LEU A 484 11.74 -12.24 12.20
C LEU A 484 12.11 -13.70 12.52
N ARG A 485 11.25 -14.43 13.23
CA ARG A 485 11.49 -15.83 13.62
C ARG A 485 11.17 -16.83 12.52
N TRP A 486 10.07 -16.64 11.81
CA TRP A 486 9.51 -17.62 10.87
C TRP A 486 9.28 -17.06 9.47
N GLY A 487 10.03 -16.04 9.06
CA GLY A 487 9.73 -15.20 7.88
C GLY A 487 9.29 -15.93 6.61
N ARG A 488 9.85 -17.11 6.29
CA ARG A 488 9.40 -17.92 5.14
C ARG A 488 8.03 -18.57 5.35
N GLY A 489 7.76 -19.10 6.54
CA GLY A 489 6.49 -19.76 6.87
C GLY A 489 5.33 -18.76 6.95
N ILE A 490 5.57 -17.58 7.53
CA ILE A 490 4.55 -16.52 7.66
C ILE A 490 4.21 -15.89 6.33
N ALA A 491 5.17 -15.81 5.40
CA ALA A 491 4.93 -15.18 4.11
C ALA A 491 3.90 -15.93 3.27
N ALA A 492 3.68 -17.23 3.49
CA ALA A 492 2.64 -17.97 2.78
C ALA A 492 1.24 -17.54 3.23
N PHE A 493 0.97 -17.62 4.53
CA PHE A 493 -0.36 -17.35 5.10
C PHE A 493 -0.65 -15.86 5.29
N SER A 494 0.38 -15.08 5.63
CA SER A 494 0.31 -13.63 5.85
C SER A 494 -0.75 -13.22 6.90
N PRO A 495 -0.70 -13.77 8.14
CA PRO A 495 -1.71 -13.55 9.18
C PRO A 495 -1.94 -12.06 9.50
N GLY A 496 -0.90 -11.22 9.38
CA GLY A 496 -1.06 -9.78 9.58
C GLY A 496 -1.98 -9.10 8.57
N ILE A 497 -2.03 -9.57 7.31
CA ILE A 497 -2.97 -9.06 6.30
C ILE A 497 -4.40 -9.52 6.65
N MET A 498 -4.55 -10.78 7.07
CA MET A 498 -5.84 -11.36 7.46
C MET A 498 -6.44 -10.66 8.69
N LEU A 499 -5.67 -10.50 9.77
CA LEU A 499 -6.14 -9.80 10.98
C LEU A 499 -6.47 -8.33 10.72
N ALA A 500 -5.70 -7.65 9.86
CA ALA A 500 -5.99 -6.28 9.47
C ALA A 500 -7.29 -6.17 8.64
N ALA A 501 -7.52 -7.10 7.71
CA ALA A 501 -8.76 -7.18 6.95
C ALA A 501 -9.96 -7.46 7.87
N LEU A 502 -9.79 -8.36 8.84
CA LEU A 502 -10.82 -8.69 9.83
C LEU A 502 -11.17 -7.51 10.74
N THR A 503 -10.16 -6.76 11.19
CA THR A 503 -10.36 -5.52 11.97
C THR A 503 -11.19 -4.51 11.19
N ALA A 504 -10.80 -4.25 9.94
CA ALA A 504 -11.50 -3.29 9.08
C ALA A 504 -12.93 -3.73 8.75
N GLU A 505 -13.17 -5.03 8.55
CA GLU A 505 -14.50 -5.57 8.26
C GLU A 505 -15.41 -5.50 9.49
N CYS A 506 -14.89 -5.76 10.70
CA CYS A 506 -15.65 -5.58 11.95
C CYS A 506 -16.12 -4.13 12.12
N GLU A 507 -15.22 -3.16 11.94
CA GLU A 507 -15.54 -1.73 12.02
C GLU A 507 -16.58 -1.34 10.95
N THR A 508 -16.45 -1.87 9.73
CA THR A 508 -17.38 -1.57 8.65
C THR A 508 -18.77 -2.18 8.88
N ALA A 509 -18.84 -3.32 9.55
CA ALA A 509 -20.09 -3.97 9.96
C ALA A 509 -20.68 -3.40 11.27
N GLY A 510 -20.14 -2.30 11.79
CA GLY A 510 -20.65 -1.63 12.99
C GLY A 510 -20.20 -2.24 14.33
N GLY A 511 -19.33 -3.24 14.29
CA GLY A 511 -18.70 -3.82 15.49
C GLY A 511 -17.26 -3.37 15.64
N ARG A 512 -16.45 -4.22 16.30
CA ARG A 512 -15.05 -3.93 16.59
C ARG A 512 -14.24 -5.19 16.84
N MET A 513 -12.97 -5.15 16.44
CA MET A 513 -11.98 -6.17 16.81
C MET A 513 -11.04 -5.60 17.89
N SER A 514 -11.18 -6.09 19.11
CA SER A 514 -10.39 -5.68 20.26
C SER A 514 -9.19 -6.59 20.49
N LYS A 515 -8.17 -6.07 21.18
CA LYS A 515 -6.94 -6.80 21.49
C LYS A 515 -6.81 -7.08 22.98
N ALA A 516 -6.31 -8.25 23.34
CA ALA A 516 -6.10 -8.68 24.71
C ALA A 516 -4.62 -9.02 24.97
N SER A 517 -4.05 -8.51 26.06
CA SER A 517 -2.65 -8.79 26.39
C SER A 517 -2.41 -10.27 26.69
N THR A 518 -1.44 -10.86 25.99
CA THR A 518 -0.99 -12.24 26.22
C THR A 518 -0.46 -12.49 27.64
N TRP A 519 -0.09 -11.43 28.36
CA TRP A 519 0.43 -11.52 29.74
C TRP A 519 -0.68 -11.64 30.78
N THR A 520 -1.80 -10.94 30.59
CA THR A 520 -2.90 -10.91 31.57
C THR A 520 -3.87 -12.06 31.36
N THR A 521 -4.13 -12.44 30.11
CA THR A 521 -5.11 -13.48 29.79
C THR A 521 -4.50 -14.87 29.66
N ALA A 522 -3.29 -14.99 29.11
CA ALA A 522 -2.59 -16.25 28.88
C ALA A 522 -3.51 -17.35 28.31
N LEU A 523 -4.26 -17.04 27.25
CA LEU A 523 -5.41 -17.83 26.79
C LEU A 523 -5.04 -19.29 26.48
N SER A 524 -3.92 -19.50 25.78
CA SER A 524 -3.43 -20.85 25.43
C SER A 524 -3.09 -21.75 26.64
N GLN A 525 -2.93 -21.18 27.83
CA GLN A 525 -2.62 -21.91 29.06
C GLN A 525 -3.88 -22.31 29.84
N HIS A 526 -4.99 -21.60 29.66
CA HIS A 526 -6.24 -21.89 30.37
C HIS A 526 -7.06 -22.95 29.65
N CYS A 527 -7.94 -23.60 30.41
CA CYS A 527 -9.07 -24.37 29.93
C CYS A 527 -10.36 -23.55 30.10
N VAL A 528 -11.41 -23.91 29.36
CA VAL A 528 -12.74 -23.29 29.46
C VAL A 528 -13.32 -23.45 30.88
N CYS A 529 -12.96 -24.51 31.61
CA CYS A 529 -13.35 -24.68 33.02
C CYS A 529 -12.63 -23.72 33.99
N GLY A 530 -11.58 -23.02 33.54
CA GLY A 530 -10.78 -22.11 34.35
C GLY A 530 -9.44 -22.68 34.83
N ALA A 531 -9.22 -24.00 34.74
CA ALA A 531 -7.94 -24.60 35.10
C ALA A 531 -6.80 -24.07 34.21
N ARG A 532 -5.62 -23.83 34.80
CA ARG A 532 -4.45 -23.30 34.09
C ARG A 532 -3.30 -24.28 34.12
N ALA A 533 -2.74 -24.58 32.95
CA ALA A 533 -1.53 -25.39 32.81
C ALA A 533 -0.59 -24.78 31.77
N LYS A 534 0.72 -24.79 32.07
CA LYS A 534 1.74 -24.37 31.09
C LYS A 534 1.80 -25.40 29.96
N LYS A 535 1.78 -24.94 28.71
CA LYS A 535 1.83 -25.78 27.51
C LYS A 535 3.00 -25.36 26.63
N ALA A 536 3.65 -26.32 25.98
CA ALA A 536 4.66 -26.06 24.96
C ALA A 536 3.99 -25.60 23.66
N LEU A 537 4.68 -24.78 22.86
CA LEU A 537 4.14 -24.31 21.57
C LEU A 537 3.84 -25.46 20.59
N SER A 538 4.59 -26.57 20.67
CA SER A 538 4.40 -27.79 19.87
C SER A 538 3.14 -28.57 20.23
N GLN A 539 2.60 -28.41 21.43
CA GLN A 539 1.39 -29.09 21.88
C GLN A 539 0.17 -28.43 21.24
N ARG A 540 -0.41 -29.07 20.21
CA ARG A 540 -1.55 -28.55 19.43
C ARG A 540 -2.91 -29.03 19.93
N THR A 541 -2.94 -30.08 20.73
CA THR A 541 -4.15 -30.57 21.39
C THR A 541 -4.18 -30.05 22.82
N HIS A 542 -5.29 -29.42 23.20
CA HIS A 542 -5.63 -29.11 24.58
C HIS A 542 -6.28 -30.34 25.20
N SER A 543 -5.82 -30.75 26.38
CA SER A 543 -6.46 -31.77 27.21
C SER A 543 -6.39 -31.30 28.66
N CYS A 544 -7.54 -31.22 29.32
CA CYS A 544 -7.65 -30.74 30.69
C CYS A 544 -7.72 -31.90 31.68
N GLY A 545 -6.76 -31.99 32.61
CA GLY A 545 -6.79 -33.01 33.67
C GLY A 545 -7.82 -32.75 34.78
N VAL A 546 -8.53 -31.60 34.76
CA VAL A 546 -9.52 -31.23 35.79
C VAL A 546 -10.94 -31.54 35.33
N CYS A 547 -11.35 -31.04 34.16
CA CYS A 547 -12.72 -31.26 33.64
C CYS A 547 -12.79 -32.28 32.50
N GLY A 548 -11.67 -32.90 32.12
CA GLY A 548 -11.62 -33.88 31.02
C GLY A 548 -11.74 -33.29 29.60
N PHE A 549 -12.03 -31.99 29.45
CA PHE A 549 -12.22 -31.36 28.15
C PHE A 549 -10.99 -31.52 27.25
N SER A 550 -11.21 -31.97 26.01
CA SER A 550 -10.18 -32.16 25.00
C SER A 550 -10.60 -31.52 23.68
N GLY A 551 -9.65 -30.90 22.98
CA GLY A 551 -9.93 -30.23 21.71
C GLY A 551 -8.68 -29.59 21.11
N ASP A 552 -8.83 -28.97 19.94
CA ASP A 552 -7.73 -28.23 19.35
C ASP A 552 -7.39 -26.98 20.17
N ARG A 553 -6.11 -26.80 20.50
CA ARG A 553 -5.65 -25.71 21.37
C ARG A 553 -5.93 -24.33 20.79
N ASP A 554 -5.79 -24.16 19.48
CA ASP A 554 -5.97 -22.86 18.84
C ASP A 554 -7.48 -22.49 18.87
N ILE A 555 -8.39 -23.48 18.73
CA ILE A 555 -9.85 -23.28 18.91
C ILE A 555 -10.21 -22.97 20.36
N VAL A 556 -9.62 -23.68 21.33
CA VAL A 556 -9.83 -23.40 22.76
C VAL A 556 -9.35 -22.00 23.12
N SER A 557 -8.21 -21.57 22.57
CA SER A 557 -7.67 -20.23 22.77
C SER A 557 -8.59 -19.16 22.18
N ALA A 558 -9.14 -19.41 20.98
CA ALA A 558 -10.14 -18.55 20.36
C ALA A 558 -11.43 -18.47 21.19
N LEU A 559 -11.91 -19.59 21.73
CA LEU A 559 -13.08 -19.62 22.61
C LEU A 559 -12.85 -18.84 23.90
N LEU A 560 -11.68 -18.98 24.52
CA LEU A 560 -11.31 -18.19 25.68
C LEU A 560 -11.16 -16.71 25.34
N ALA A 561 -10.67 -16.36 24.14
CA ALA A 561 -10.63 -14.96 23.69
C ALA A 561 -12.03 -14.35 23.66
N ALA A 562 -13.05 -15.09 23.21
CA ALA A 562 -14.44 -14.62 23.19
C ALA A 562 -15.02 -14.33 24.59
N THR A 563 -14.41 -14.87 25.64
CA THR A 563 -14.81 -14.63 27.04
C THR A 563 -14.08 -13.46 27.69
N VAL A 564 -13.20 -12.76 26.95
CA VAL A 564 -12.42 -11.66 27.47
C VAL A 564 -13.25 -10.38 27.51
N THR A 565 -13.15 -9.67 28.63
CA THR A 565 -13.67 -8.31 28.79
C THR A 565 -12.51 -7.35 29.05
N HIS A 566 -12.67 -6.10 28.63
CA HIS A 566 -11.73 -5.03 28.92
C HIS A 566 -12.21 -4.19 30.11
N GLY A 567 -11.27 -3.74 30.93
CA GLY A 567 -11.53 -2.69 31.90
C GLY A 567 -11.68 -1.31 31.24
N ALA A 568 -11.19 -0.26 31.90
CA ALA A 568 -11.29 1.11 31.40
C ALA A 568 -10.68 1.29 29.99
N CYS A 569 -11.36 2.11 29.17
CA CYS A 569 -10.86 2.56 27.87
C CYS A 569 -9.76 3.62 28.02
N GLY A 570 -8.85 3.68 27.05
CA GLY A 570 -7.89 4.78 26.92
C GLY A 570 -8.55 6.11 26.56
N LYS A 571 -7.76 7.18 26.53
CA LYS A 571 -8.22 8.57 26.24
C LYS A 571 -8.89 8.74 24.88
N ASP A 572 -8.71 7.79 23.97
CA ASP A 572 -9.28 7.76 22.61
C ASP A 572 -10.49 6.81 22.48
N GLY A 573 -10.99 6.26 23.60
CA GLY A 573 -12.08 5.29 23.62
C GLY A 573 -11.65 3.88 23.18
N THR A 574 -10.36 3.65 22.88
CA THR A 574 -9.87 2.30 22.57
C THR A 574 -9.60 1.51 23.85
N PRO A 575 -10.03 0.25 23.96
CA PRO A 575 -9.70 -0.57 25.12
C PRO A 575 -8.21 -0.84 25.20
N ASP A 576 -7.62 -0.61 26.37
CA ASP A 576 -6.23 -0.95 26.63
C ASP A 576 -6.09 -2.48 26.68
N PRO A 577 -5.27 -3.11 25.81
CA PRO A 577 -5.06 -4.55 25.86
C PRO A 577 -4.59 -5.05 27.23
N LYS A 578 -3.94 -4.20 28.04
CA LYS A 578 -3.43 -4.57 29.37
C LYS A 578 -4.51 -4.65 30.44
N THR A 579 -5.69 -4.06 30.22
CA THR A 579 -6.82 -4.15 31.15
C THR A 579 -7.72 -5.35 30.84
N ALA A 580 -7.38 -6.14 29.81
CA ALA A 580 -8.14 -7.31 29.41
C ALA A 580 -8.00 -8.45 30.44
N TYR A 581 -9.12 -9.05 30.82
CA TYR A 581 -9.22 -10.22 31.70
C TYR A 581 -10.27 -11.21 31.21
N ILE A 582 -10.14 -12.49 31.60
CA ILE A 582 -11.15 -13.52 31.30
C ILE A 582 -12.35 -13.29 32.22
N ASN A 583 -13.52 -13.00 31.64
CA ASN A 583 -14.74 -12.82 32.40
C ASN A 583 -15.27 -14.17 32.86
N HIS A 584 -15.33 -14.35 34.19
CA HIS A 584 -15.72 -15.62 34.80
C HIS A 584 -17.11 -16.08 34.39
N ALA A 585 -18.12 -15.19 34.42
CA ALA A 585 -19.50 -15.54 34.12
C ALA A 585 -19.65 -15.97 32.64
N VAL A 586 -19.06 -15.19 31.73
CA VAL A 586 -19.06 -15.48 30.28
C VAL A 586 -18.32 -16.78 29.99
N ARG A 587 -17.19 -17.04 30.67
CA ARG A 587 -16.43 -18.29 30.53
C ARG A 587 -17.20 -19.50 31.04
N VAL A 588 -17.92 -19.38 32.16
CA VAL A 588 -18.78 -20.46 32.68
C VAL A 588 -19.90 -20.78 31.69
N HIS A 589 -20.53 -19.77 31.11
CA HIS A 589 -21.52 -19.95 30.05
C HIS A 589 -20.93 -20.69 28.84
N ALA A 590 -19.77 -20.25 28.33
CA ALA A 590 -19.08 -20.95 27.25
C ALA A 590 -18.71 -22.39 27.61
N HIS A 591 -18.31 -22.65 28.87
CA HIS A 591 -18.01 -24.00 29.37
C HIS A 591 -19.24 -24.91 29.34
N GLN A 592 -20.41 -24.41 29.77
CA GLN A 592 -21.65 -25.19 29.76
C GLN A 592 -22.05 -25.58 28.33
N LEU A 593 -21.97 -24.65 27.38
CA LEU A 593 -22.30 -24.92 25.97
C LEU A 593 -21.40 -25.98 25.34
N VAL A 594 -20.08 -25.91 25.57
CA VAL A 594 -19.16 -26.92 25.00
C VAL A 594 -19.30 -28.29 25.67
N THR A 595 -19.59 -28.34 26.97
CA THR A 595 -19.79 -29.60 27.71
C THR A 595 -21.13 -30.25 27.35
N ALA A 596 -22.14 -29.46 27.01
CA ALA A 596 -23.40 -29.95 26.44
C ALA A 596 -23.27 -30.51 25.02
N GLY A 597 -22.08 -30.40 24.39
CA GLY A 597 -21.85 -30.88 23.03
C GLY A 597 -22.40 -29.97 21.94
N HIS A 598 -22.83 -28.75 22.27
CA HIS A 598 -23.39 -27.78 21.32
C HIS A 598 -22.28 -27.08 20.53
N VAL A 599 -21.49 -27.84 19.77
CA VAL A 599 -20.37 -27.32 18.98
C VAL A 599 -20.54 -27.69 17.51
N GLN A 600 -20.58 -26.67 16.65
CA GLN A 600 -20.65 -26.84 15.21
C GLN A 600 -19.40 -26.23 14.55
N ASN A 601 -18.80 -26.97 13.62
CA ASN A 601 -17.74 -26.46 12.77
C ASN A 601 -18.35 -25.86 11.51
N ILE A 602 -18.11 -24.57 11.29
CA ILE A 602 -18.50 -23.86 10.08
C ILE A 602 -17.25 -23.69 9.20
N PRO A 603 -17.21 -24.36 8.04
CA PRO A 603 -16.17 -24.09 7.05
C PRO A 603 -16.21 -22.62 6.63
N VAL A 604 -15.06 -21.96 6.64
CA VAL A 604 -14.95 -20.60 6.08
C VAL A 604 -14.81 -20.75 4.56
N THR A 605 -15.94 -20.93 3.88
CA THR A 605 -16.02 -20.81 2.42
C THR A 605 -16.02 -19.34 2.07
N GLY A 606 -14.83 -18.72 2.07
CA GLY A 606 -14.67 -17.54 1.21
C GLY A 606 -14.99 -18.02 -0.21
N ASN A 607 -15.83 -17.30 -0.96
CA ASN A 607 -16.23 -17.64 -2.34
C ASN A 607 -15.11 -18.44 -3.03
N GLU A 608 -15.35 -19.72 -3.32
CA GLU A 608 -14.36 -20.66 -3.88
C GLU A 608 -13.91 -20.28 -5.31
N SER A 609 -14.16 -19.05 -5.75
CA SER A 609 -13.62 -18.48 -6.97
C SER A 609 -12.50 -17.46 -6.70
N PRO A 610 -11.23 -17.91 -6.57
CA PRO A 610 -10.09 -17.04 -6.76
C PRO A 610 -9.41 -17.26 -8.13
N VAL A 611 -10.11 -17.81 -9.12
CA VAL A 611 -9.62 -17.86 -10.52
C VAL A 611 -10.36 -16.87 -11.42
N GLY A 612 -11.64 -16.55 -11.14
CA GLY A 612 -12.47 -15.76 -12.06
C GLY A 612 -12.48 -14.24 -11.87
N THR A 613 -12.50 -13.72 -10.64
CA THR A 613 -12.80 -12.28 -10.41
C THR A 613 -11.60 -11.46 -9.94
N ALA A 614 -10.67 -12.05 -9.18
CA ALA A 614 -9.41 -11.37 -8.81
C ALA A 614 -8.39 -11.29 -9.96
N GLN A 615 -8.65 -11.94 -11.11
CA GLN A 615 -7.90 -11.68 -12.34
C GLN A 615 -8.25 -10.32 -12.96
N GLN A 616 -9.45 -9.78 -12.69
CA GLN A 616 -9.95 -8.54 -13.30
C GLN A 616 -9.63 -7.26 -12.49
N GLU A 617 -9.29 -7.36 -11.19
CA GLU A 617 -8.96 -6.17 -10.36
C GLU A 617 -7.44 -5.95 -10.15
N GLY A 618 -6.58 -6.84 -10.67
CA GLY A 618 -5.19 -6.52 -11.01
C GLY A 618 -5.15 -5.94 -12.42
N PRO A 619 -4.17 -5.08 -12.78
CA PRO A 619 -4.25 -4.34 -14.02
C PRO A 619 -4.23 -5.32 -15.18
N ASP A 620 -5.40 -5.50 -15.80
CA ASP A 620 -5.74 -6.54 -16.75
C ASP A 620 -4.56 -6.81 -17.66
N ARG A 621 -4.14 -8.07 -17.70
CA ARG A 621 -3.40 -8.56 -18.84
C ARG A 621 -4.42 -8.67 -19.96
N SER A 622 -4.65 -7.59 -20.70
CA SER A 622 -5.18 -7.70 -22.06
C SER A 622 -4.09 -8.31 -22.96
N THR A 623 -3.78 -9.59 -22.72
CA THR A 623 -3.03 -10.40 -23.68
C THR A 623 -3.96 -10.74 -24.83
N VAL A 624 -4.10 -9.81 -25.77
CA VAL A 624 -4.50 -10.14 -27.12
C VAL A 624 -3.29 -9.92 -28.01
N HIS A 625 -2.41 -10.93 -28.12
CA HIS A 625 -1.54 -11.12 -29.27
C HIS A 625 -1.03 -12.57 -29.39
N HIS A 626 -1.36 -13.15 -30.54
CA HIS A 626 -0.69 -14.18 -31.33
C HIS A 626 -0.27 -15.49 -30.63
N ASN A 627 -1.10 -16.52 -30.81
CA ASN A 627 -0.60 -17.87 -31.02
C ASN A 627 0.01 -17.95 -32.43
N PRO A 628 1.29 -18.27 -32.60
CA PRO A 628 1.69 -19.13 -33.69
C PRO A 628 1.46 -20.58 -33.24
N THR A 629 0.63 -21.28 -33.99
CA THR A 629 0.40 -22.73 -33.91
C THR A 629 1.74 -23.47 -33.84
N PRO A 630 2.00 -24.33 -32.84
CA PRO A 630 3.03 -25.35 -32.98
C PRO A 630 2.42 -26.53 -33.72
N ALA A 631 2.93 -26.75 -34.94
CA ALA A 631 2.71 -27.98 -35.67
C ALA A 631 3.10 -29.20 -34.82
N VAL A 632 2.25 -30.23 -34.94
CA VAL A 632 2.44 -31.58 -34.46
C VAL A 632 3.75 -32.14 -35.02
N LEU A 633 4.65 -32.59 -34.14
CA LEU A 633 5.62 -33.64 -34.44
C LEU A 633 5.76 -34.53 -33.21
N ALA A 634 5.19 -35.72 -33.33
CA ALA A 634 5.31 -36.84 -32.41
C ALA A 634 6.57 -37.64 -32.76
N ILE A 635 7.48 -37.80 -31.80
CA ILE A 635 8.49 -38.88 -31.67
C ILE A 635 9.05 -38.70 -30.24
N GLY A 636 9.19 -39.65 -29.33
CA GLY A 636 9.07 -41.10 -29.25
C GLY A 636 9.58 -41.45 -27.84
N GLU A 637 9.09 -42.56 -27.30
CA GLU A 637 9.35 -43.06 -25.95
C GLU A 637 10.83 -43.42 -25.72
N ASP A 638 11.28 -43.35 -24.45
CA ASP A 638 11.91 -44.47 -23.73
C ASP A 638 12.77 -44.01 -22.54
N GLY A 639 12.65 -44.77 -21.44
CA GLY A 639 13.85 -45.15 -20.70
C GLY A 639 14.01 -44.65 -19.26
N SER A 640 13.45 -45.43 -18.36
CA SER A 640 14.11 -45.92 -17.13
C SER A 640 14.08 -45.07 -15.85
N HIS A 641 13.44 -45.70 -14.87
CA HIS A 641 13.46 -45.46 -13.44
C HIS A 641 14.87 -45.57 -12.85
N THR A 642 15.15 -44.78 -11.81
CA THR A 642 15.80 -45.29 -10.59
C THR A 642 15.45 -44.39 -9.41
N VAL A 643 14.74 -44.99 -8.47
CA VAL A 643 14.46 -44.48 -7.12
C VAL A 643 15.68 -44.79 -6.26
N ALA A 644 16.14 -43.82 -5.45
CA ALA A 644 17.06 -44.08 -4.35
C ALA A 644 16.76 -43.15 -3.16
N PRO A 645 16.98 -43.61 -1.91
CA PRO A 645 16.15 -43.25 -0.76
C PRO A 645 16.71 -42.12 0.11
N ALA A 646 15.89 -41.75 1.08
CA ALA A 646 16.12 -40.79 2.13
C ALA A 646 17.41 -41.07 2.94
N GLY A 647 18.26 -40.04 3.05
CA GLY A 647 19.34 -39.97 4.03
C GLY A 647 19.03 -38.89 5.06
N GLN A 648 18.60 -39.34 6.25
CA GLN A 648 18.50 -38.51 7.44
C GLN A 648 19.92 -38.15 7.88
N GLY A 649 20.27 -36.86 7.79
CA GLY A 649 21.50 -36.30 8.32
C GLY A 649 21.17 -35.38 9.49
N GLU A 650 21.37 -35.90 10.68
CA GLU A 650 21.26 -35.22 11.96
C GLU A 650 21.99 -33.87 11.94
N ARG A 651 21.34 -32.83 12.47
CA ARG A 651 21.97 -31.54 12.75
C ARG A 651 22.14 -31.40 14.26
N PRO A 652 23.37 -31.21 14.77
CA PRO A 652 23.58 -30.99 16.18
C PRO A 652 22.96 -29.67 16.66
N ALA A 653 22.43 -29.73 17.88
CA ALA A 653 21.86 -28.61 18.62
C ALA A 653 22.89 -27.50 18.81
N LEU A 654 22.53 -26.27 18.43
CA LEU A 654 23.29 -25.08 18.80
C LEU A 654 22.68 -24.46 20.07
N SER A 655 23.59 -24.13 20.99
CA SER A 655 23.36 -23.80 22.38
C SER A 655 22.43 -22.59 22.61
N ARG A 656 21.65 -22.70 23.69
CA ARG A 656 20.93 -21.59 24.33
C ARG A 656 21.93 -20.59 24.87
N ASN A 657 22.28 -19.57 24.10
CA ASN A 657 22.85 -18.34 24.63
C ASN A 657 21.94 -17.15 24.32
N ARG A 658 21.27 -16.66 25.39
CA ARG A 658 20.63 -15.34 25.43
C ARG A 658 21.69 -14.26 25.22
N PRO A 659 21.56 -13.37 24.23
CA PRO A 659 22.27 -12.10 24.27
C PRO A 659 21.49 -11.14 25.16
N HIS A 660 22.20 -10.59 26.13
CA HIS A 660 21.77 -9.49 26.98
C HIS A 660 21.17 -8.33 26.17
N ARG A 661 20.17 -7.73 26.79
CA ARG A 661 19.49 -6.48 26.44
C ARG A 661 20.53 -5.38 26.15
N GLN A 662 20.74 -5.03 24.87
CA GLN A 662 21.29 -3.73 24.48
C GLN A 662 20.26 -3.01 23.61
N GLN A 663 19.63 -2.00 24.20
CA GLN A 663 18.83 -1.01 23.53
C GLN A 663 19.69 -0.33 22.44
N SER A 664 19.37 -0.54 21.17
CA SER A 664 19.91 0.27 20.09
C SER A 664 19.29 1.66 20.19
N ARG A 665 20.00 2.54 20.91
CA ARG A 665 19.77 3.98 20.93
C ARG A 665 19.67 4.49 19.49
N THR A 666 18.50 4.99 19.14
CA THR A 666 18.34 6.02 18.12
C THR A 666 19.32 7.14 18.42
N ARG A 667 20.21 7.44 17.47
CA ARG A 667 21.12 8.58 17.53
C ARG A 667 20.30 9.88 17.45
N GLY A 668 19.76 10.30 18.59
CA GLY A 668 19.37 11.67 18.84
C GLY A 668 20.64 12.49 19.02
N TRP A 669 20.89 13.42 18.12
CA TRP A 669 21.91 14.43 18.28
C TRP A 669 21.52 15.32 19.46
N ARG A 670 22.13 15.08 20.64
CA ARG A 670 22.10 16.03 21.77
C ARG A 670 23.25 17.00 21.61
N TRP A 671 22.92 18.28 21.49
CA TRP A 671 23.89 19.36 21.59
C TRP A 671 24.36 19.47 23.05
N GLY A 672 25.64 19.17 23.29
CA GLY A 672 26.31 19.52 24.54
C GLY A 672 26.72 20.99 24.52
N ARG A 673 26.11 21.81 25.37
CA ARG A 673 26.68 23.10 25.74
C ARG A 673 27.79 22.84 26.76
N ARG A 674 29.05 22.97 26.35
CA ARG A 674 30.13 23.33 27.27
C ARG A 674 29.90 24.80 27.66
N ARG A 675 29.64 25.07 28.94
CA ARG A 675 29.83 26.41 29.51
C ARG A 675 31.05 26.36 30.41
N ASN A 676 32.08 27.11 30.00
CA ASN A 676 33.12 27.56 30.90
C ASN A 676 32.66 28.88 31.54
N ARG A 677 33.19 29.09 32.76
CA ARG A 677 33.40 30.33 33.52
C ARG A 677 32.36 30.79 34.55
N ARG A 678 32.95 30.89 35.75
CA ARG A 678 32.97 32.00 36.71
C ARG A 678 31.90 32.03 37.80
N THR A 679 32.45 31.83 38.99
CA THR A 679 32.06 32.20 40.35
C THR A 679 31.64 33.67 40.50
N SER A 680 30.52 33.88 41.20
CA SER A 680 30.21 35.02 42.09
C SER A 680 28.85 34.72 42.76
N HIS A 681 28.84 34.27 44.04
CA HIS A 681 28.40 35.05 45.21
C HIS A 681 26.93 35.55 45.16
N THR A 682 26.05 34.77 45.83
CA THR A 682 24.94 35.07 46.79
C THR A 682 24.21 36.43 46.78
N PRO A 683 22.97 36.59 47.34
CA PRO A 683 22.11 35.62 48.03
C PRO A 683 20.58 35.65 47.71
N THR A 684 19.92 34.64 48.28
CA THR A 684 18.50 34.36 48.56
C THR A 684 17.45 35.50 48.49
N LYS A 685 16.28 35.16 47.91
CA LYS A 685 14.96 35.54 48.42
C LYS A 685 14.01 34.33 48.40
N HIS A 686 13.45 34.04 49.58
CA HIS A 686 12.29 33.19 49.82
C HIS A 686 11.00 33.93 49.44
N GLU A 687 10.01 33.22 48.92
CA GLU A 687 8.54 33.43 49.07
C GLU A 687 7.86 32.41 48.12
N SER A 688 7.41 31.28 48.65
CA SER A 688 6.06 30.99 49.20
C SER A 688 5.05 30.56 48.13
N ALA A 689 4.56 29.34 48.34
CA ALA A 689 3.54 28.68 47.56
C ALA A 689 2.18 29.38 47.68
N HIS A 690 1.39 29.32 46.61
CA HIS A 690 -0.06 29.39 46.70
C HIS A 690 -0.67 28.20 45.96
N ALA A 691 -1.59 27.55 46.68
CA ALA A 691 -2.49 26.52 46.23
C ALA A 691 -3.62 27.11 45.37
N ASP A 692 -4.31 26.19 44.69
CA ASP A 692 -5.65 26.29 44.11
C ASP A 692 -5.85 27.12 42.83
N LEU A 693 -5.75 26.41 41.69
CA LEU A 693 -6.85 26.15 40.73
C LEU A 693 -6.47 25.06 39.73
#